data_AF-A0A832GTF8-F1
#
_entry.id   AF-A0A832GTF8-F1
#
_cell.length_a   1.000
_cell.length_b   1.000
_cell.length_c   1.000
_cell.angle_alpha   90.00
_cell.angle_beta   90.00
_cell.angle_gamma   90.00
#
_symmetry.space_group_name_H-M   'P 1'
#
loop_
_entity.id
_entity.type
_entity.pdbx_description
1 polymer ?
#
loop_
_entity_poly.entity_id
_entity_poly.type
_entity_poly.pdbx_seq_one_letter_code
_entity_poly.pdbx_strand_id
1 'polypeptide(L)'
;MKKLITLVLLFLVAISALGQRAKIEVEYVSPDMLKLNPAFTPDSTVATGLNVVAAKTWVYVRVWNFGSTHPITSATWTILSKPTGSGATIVPVSGMTNWAKFKVDSTGTYNIKVSMVANNITKDTTMNVYASKYVGVGNFDGVPATYPQCMTCHSPSPTFQNIFNKWKVSGHGTTFKQMIDSGPSSFATYCMKCHTTGYDHNIFAVNNGFDDVARNLGWNWSSWAPPKTGNWDSLKNKYPSLVNFATVGCESCHGPGSEHALTVDKNKIAIDVNVGTCAKCHDSPWRYHDVAEWNNGPHKGIIWSNSFAQGPTSPEYMTNSFNNCIRCHDGRGYVNFTYARGTNTSGMTSANLTDIACSACHDPHGNSNEHYLRSRPVNSDTLANGYHYGLGNGKVCMDCHKSRRNAATFSITTVSSANWGPHHSTQGDVLLGLNYAPLGFAISGSHKNITGGCVGCHMTPTTDTGTVTRDKVGGHSMRLHDSTSNYYHVSACTSCHPGKTKWDDFVAPQDFDGDGNIEPWQKEISGMLYNMRVALPPVGLDSINWQLIKADSLNNNLKKAYYNYLYISGDGSLGLHNPFFTAQLLMNSLNAIVGITQNSEEIPIVYALSQNYPNPFNPSTKINFDLPKAGFVTINVYDISGRLVKQLANQQMSPGKYTVTFDSHELNLSSGVYFYRINAGNEFVMTKKMILVK
;
A
#
# COMPACT_ATOMS: atom_id res chain seq x y z
N MET A 1 15.30 -31.19 40.17
CA MET A 1 14.87 -29.77 40.07
C MET A 1 16.00 -28.77 39.80
N LYS A 2 17.22 -28.90 40.33
CA LYS A 2 18.32 -27.92 40.06
C LYS A 2 18.91 -27.91 38.63
N LYS A 3 18.84 -29.01 37.87
CA LYS A 3 19.33 -29.06 36.46
C LYS A 3 18.34 -28.50 35.42
N LEU A 4 17.05 -28.43 35.74
CA LEU A 4 16.01 -27.92 34.82
C LEU A 4 15.96 -26.38 34.84
N ILE A 5 16.27 -25.77 35.99
CA ILE A 5 16.30 -24.31 36.17
C ILE A 5 17.49 -23.68 35.43
N THR A 6 18.66 -24.33 35.40
CA THR A 6 19.84 -23.82 34.69
C THR A 6 19.66 -23.85 33.16
N LEU A 7 18.94 -24.84 32.62
CA LEU A 7 18.68 -24.92 31.17
C LEU A 7 17.65 -23.89 30.70
N VAL A 8 16.63 -23.61 31.53
CA VAL A 8 15.61 -22.59 31.26
C VAL A 8 16.18 -21.18 31.38
N LEU A 9 17.10 -20.93 32.32
CA LEU A 9 17.83 -19.66 32.41
C LEU A 9 18.82 -19.46 31.25
N LEU A 10 19.51 -20.50 30.78
CA LEU A 10 20.37 -20.41 29.59
C LEU A 10 19.56 -20.19 28.29
N PHE A 11 18.36 -20.74 28.18
CA PHE A 11 17.46 -20.48 27.04
C PHE A 11 16.82 -19.08 27.09
N LEU A 12 16.48 -18.56 28.28
CA LEU A 12 15.95 -17.19 28.44
C LEU A 12 17.04 -16.12 28.21
N VAL A 13 18.30 -16.41 28.57
CA VAL A 13 19.44 -15.53 28.27
C VAL A 13 19.84 -15.60 26.79
N ALA A 14 19.60 -16.71 26.09
CA ALA A 14 19.87 -16.81 24.65
C ALA A 14 18.81 -16.11 23.77
N ILE A 15 17.55 -16.01 24.22
CA ILE A 15 16.49 -15.31 23.48
C ILE A 15 16.68 -13.77 23.53
N SER A 16 17.38 -13.24 24.53
CA SER A 16 17.72 -11.81 24.63
C SER A 16 18.98 -11.41 23.84
N ALA A 17 19.76 -12.37 23.33
CA ALA A 17 21.03 -12.09 22.63
C ALA A 17 20.90 -11.75 21.13
N LEU A 18 19.70 -11.76 20.55
CA LEU A 18 19.47 -11.33 19.16
C LEU A 18 19.08 -9.84 19.04
N GLY A 19 19.10 -9.11 20.16
CA GLY A 19 18.33 -7.88 20.34
C GLY A 19 18.98 -6.53 19.99
N GLN A 20 20.16 -6.40 19.39
CA GLN A 20 20.69 -5.07 19.01
C GLN A 20 21.70 -5.16 17.87
N ARG A 21 21.51 -4.39 16.79
CA ARG A 21 22.35 -4.40 15.59
C ARG A 21 22.48 -2.99 15.00
N ALA A 22 23.58 -2.73 14.29
CA ALA A 22 23.85 -1.45 13.64
C ALA A 22 23.93 -1.62 12.12
N LYS A 23 23.27 -0.73 11.37
CA LYS A 23 23.37 -0.59 9.91
C LYS A 23 23.74 0.86 9.57
N ILE A 24 24.64 1.04 8.60
CA ILE A 24 24.85 2.36 7.99
C ILE A 24 23.90 2.47 6.80
N GLU A 25 23.14 3.54 6.75
CA GLU A 25 22.26 3.90 5.63
C GLU A 25 22.84 5.15 4.96
N VAL A 26 22.96 5.10 3.63
CA VAL A 26 23.29 6.31 2.87
C VAL A 26 21.99 7.08 2.69
N GLU A 27 21.98 8.29 3.22
CA GLU A 27 20.79 9.12 3.23
C GLU A 27 20.74 9.97 1.96
N TYR A 28 19.53 10.11 1.42
CA TYR A 28 19.29 11.09 0.38
C TYR A 28 19.11 12.48 1.00
N VAL A 29 19.39 13.50 0.21
CA VAL A 29 19.17 14.90 0.56
C VAL A 29 18.59 15.57 -0.66
N SER A 30 17.31 15.91 -0.61
CA SER A 30 16.59 16.54 -1.73
C SER A 30 16.80 18.05 -1.78
N PRO A 31 16.45 18.71 -2.90
CA PRO A 31 16.41 20.18 -2.96
C PRO A 31 15.53 20.81 -1.87
N ASP A 32 14.42 20.17 -1.52
CA ASP A 32 13.53 20.62 -0.45
C ASP A 32 14.21 20.56 0.94
N MET A 33 14.83 19.41 1.25
CA MET A 33 15.59 19.23 2.50
C MET A 33 16.70 20.28 2.65
N LEU A 34 17.45 20.56 1.59
CA LEU A 34 18.50 21.59 1.61
C LEU A 34 17.95 22.98 1.91
N LYS A 35 16.74 23.29 1.45
CA LYS A 35 16.12 24.60 1.64
C LYS A 35 15.54 24.75 3.04
N LEU A 36 14.92 23.70 3.58
CA LEU A 36 14.12 23.79 4.80
C LEU A 36 14.89 23.41 6.07
N ASN A 37 15.93 22.57 5.97
CA ASN A 37 16.64 22.10 7.15
C ASN A 37 17.95 22.90 7.37
N PRO A 38 18.07 23.65 8.49
CA PRO A 38 19.24 24.48 8.78
C PRO A 38 20.52 23.68 9.05
N ALA A 39 20.43 22.36 9.23
CA ALA A 39 21.60 21.49 9.36
C ALA A 39 22.44 21.41 8.07
N PHE A 40 21.86 21.73 6.91
CA PHE A 40 22.57 21.76 5.65
C PHE A 40 23.22 23.13 5.43
N THR A 41 24.53 23.11 5.20
CA THR A 41 25.37 24.28 4.95
C THR A 41 25.35 24.68 3.47
N PRO A 42 25.75 25.92 3.09
CA PRO A 42 25.75 26.36 1.69
C PRO A 42 26.59 25.52 0.72
N ASP A 43 27.58 24.78 1.23
CA ASP A 43 28.42 23.86 0.45
C ASP A 43 27.84 22.44 0.33
N SER A 44 26.66 22.19 0.92
CA SER A 44 25.95 20.91 0.85
C SER A 44 25.51 20.59 -0.57
N THR A 45 25.40 19.31 -0.89
CA THR A 45 24.96 18.83 -2.21
C THR A 45 23.70 18.00 -2.10
N VAL A 46 22.88 18.04 -3.13
CA VAL A 46 21.80 17.05 -3.30
C VAL A 46 22.42 15.66 -3.38
N ALA A 47 21.86 14.72 -2.64
CA ALA A 47 22.34 13.34 -2.56
C ALA A 47 21.19 12.38 -2.87
N THR A 48 21.48 11.30 -3.59
CA THR A 48 20.48 10.33 -4.05
C THR A 48 20.20 9.20 -3.05
N GLY A 49 20.98 9.10 -1.98
CA GLY A 49 20.95 7.95 -1.06
C GLY A 49 21.63 6.69 -1.62
N LEU A 50 22.33 6.80 -2.76
CA LEU A 50 23.10 5.69 -3.33
C LEU A 50 24.48 5.59 -2.67
N ASN A 51 24.99 4.37 -2.53
CA ASN A 51 26.38 4.13 -2.16
C ASN A 51 27.36 4.25 -3.35
N VAL A 52 26.87 4.55 -4.56
CA VAL A 52 27.66 4.90 -5.74
C VAL A 52 27.42 6.38 -6.04
N VAL A 53 28.45 7.20 -5.87
CA VAL A 53 28.32 8.66 -5.75
C VAL A 53 29.29 9.40 -6.68
N ALA A 54 28.91 10.62 -7.08
CA ALA A 54 29.76 11.49 -7.88
C ALA A 54 30.96 11.99 -7.07
N ALA A 55 32.15 11.91 -7.67
CA ALA A 55 33.34 12.53 -7.11
C ALA A 55 33.08 14.02 -6.83
N LYS A 56 33.79 14.57 -5.83
CA LYS A 56 33.69 15.95 -5.35
C LYS A 56 32.35 16.35 -4.70
N THR A 57 31.43 15.41 -4.45
CA THR A 57 30.16 15.68 -3.76
C THR A 57 30.16 15.24 -2.29
N TRP A 58 29.17 15.71 -1.52
CA TRP A 58 28.95 15.26 -0.15
C TRP A 58 28.11 13.99 -0.11
N VAL A 59 28.50 13.08 0.76
CA VAL A 59 27.75 11.87 1.11
C VAL A 59 27.26 12.00 2.53
N TYR A 60 25.98 11.69 2.74
CA TYR A 60 25.32 11.72 4.04
C TYR A 60 25.03 10.29 4.46
N VAL A 61 25.35 9.95 5.69
CA VAL A 61 25.12 8.63 6.25
C VAL A 61 24.46 8.75 7.62
N ARG A 62 23.57 7.80 7.95
CA ARG A 62 22.98 7.65 9.27
C ARG A 62 23.22 6.25 9.78
N VAL A 63 23.44 6.11 11.09
CA VAL A 63 23.41 4.79 11.74
C VAL A 63 22.00 4.47 12.26
N TRP A 64 21.54 3.28 11.95
CA TRP A 64 20.26 2.75 12.41
C TRP A 64 20.48 1.59 13.39
N ASN A 65 19.91 1.73 14.60
CA ASN A 65 19.75 0.63 15.55
C ASN A 65 18.52 -0.19 15.16
N PHE A 66 18.74 -1.39 14.61
CA PHE A 66 17.66 -2.30 14.25
C PHE A 66 17.67 -3.53 15.17
N GLY A 67 16.47 -4.05 15.43
CA GLY A 67 16.27 -5.17 16.36
C GLY A 67 16.20 -4.77 17.84
N SER A 68 16.38 -3.49 18.20
CA SER A 68 16.14 -2.93 19.53
C SER A 68 15.49 -1.55 19.46
N THR A 69 14.71 -1.22 20.48
CA THR A 69 14.08 0.10 20.68
C THR A 69 14.93 1.05 21.50
N HIS A 70 16.10 0.61 22.01
CA HIS A 70 16.97 1.46 22.81
C HIS A 70 17.54 2.59 21.96
N PRO A 71 17.51 3.84 22.45
CA PRO A 71 18.06 4.97 21.72
C PRO A 71 19.57 4.84 21.57
N ILE A 72 20.09 5.34 20.45
CA ILE A 72 21.52 5.48 20.22
C ILE A 72 22.02 6.62 21.09
N THR A 73 22.93 6.33 22.03
CA THR A 73 23.52 7.32 22.93
C THR A 73 24.79 7.95 22.37
N SER A 74 25.51 7.22 21.52
CA SER A 74 26.66 7.78 20.78
C SER A 74 26.90 7.04 19.47
N ALA A 75 27.45 7.74 18.48
CA ALA A 75 27.88 7.18 17.21
C ALA A 75 29.22 7.80 16.80
N THR A 76 30.28 6.99 16.81
CA THR A 76 31.63 7.43 16.42
C THR A 76 31.93 6.98 15.00
N TRP A 77 32.22 7.93 14.11
CA TRP A 77 32.42 7.69 12.68
C TRP A 77 33.89 7.77 12.30
N THR A 78 34.34 6.84 11.45
CA THR A 78 35.71 6.82 10.92
C THR A 78 35.72 6.36 9.46
N ILE A 79 36.73 6.79 8.70
CA ILE A 79 37.02 6.26 7.36
C ILE A 79 38.19 5.28 7.54
N LEU A 80 37.92 3.98 7.42
CA LEU A 80 38.94 2.93 7.59
C LEU A 80 39.92 2.88 6.43
N SER A 81 39.43 3.11 5.21
CA SER A 81 40.26 3.23 4.01
C SER A 81 39.62 4.18 3.01
N LYS A 82 40.47 4.83 2.21
CA LYS A 82 40.08 5.80 1.17
C LYS A 82 41.10 5.76 0.02
N PRO A 83 40.75 6.28 -1.17
CA PRO A 83 41.65 6.30 -2.31
C PRO A 83 42.96 7.04 -2.01
N THR A 84 44.05 6.61 -2.65
CA THR A 84 45.36 7.27 -2.54
C THR A 84 45.24 8.76 -2.87
N GLY A 85 45.79 9.63 -2.01
CA GLY A 85 45.72 11.08 -2.17
C GLY A 85 44.40 11.73 -1.71
N SER A 86 43.42 10.95 -1.23
CA SER A 86 42.20 11.50 -0.64
C SER A 86 42.47 12.12 0.74
N GLY A 87 42.07 13.39 0.90
CA GLY A 87 42.06 14.14 2.16
C GLY A 87 40.76 13.96 2.96
N ALA A 88 39.80 13.17 2.46
CA ALA A 88 38.47 13.05 3.06
C ALA A 88 38.49 12.71 4.55
N THR A 89 37.64 13.40 5.29
CA THR A 89 37.34 13.19 6.71
C THR A 89 35.82 13.09 6.88
N ILE A 90 35.37 12.27 7.83
CA ILE A 90 33.96 12.14 8.19
C ILE A 90 33.67 12.88 9.49
N VAL A 91 32.60 13.66 9.49
CA VAL A 91 32.19 14.48 10.63
C VAL A 91 30.69 14.34 10.90
N PRO A 92 30.24 14.42 12.16
CA PRO A 92 28.81 14.47 12.47
C PRO A 92 28.11 15.65 11.79
N VAL A 93 26.83 15.48 11.44
CA VAL A 93 26.01 16.59 10.94
C VAL A 93 25.39 17.32 12.14
N SER A 94 25.74 18.60 12.32
CA SER A 94 25.21 19.40 13.42
C SER A 94 23.68 19.46 13.37
N GLY A 95 23.02 19.26 14.52
CA GLY A 95 21.56 19.27 14.62
C GLY A 95 20.86 17.99 14.11
N MET A 96 21.58 17.00 13.59
CA MET A 96 21.01 15.74 13.11
C MET A 96 21.61 14.55 13.87
N THR A 97 20.84 14.00 14.80
CA THR A 97 21.25 12.88 15.65
C THR A 97 21.57 11.64 14.82
N ASN A 98 22.74 11.03 15.05
CA ASN A 98 23.23 9.82 14.36
C ASN A 98 23.64 10.00 12.89
N TRP A 99 23.63 11.24 12.37
CA TRP A 99 24.08 11.53 11.02
C TRP A 99 25.55 11.93 10.99
N ALA A 100 26.22 11.56 9.91
CA ALA A 100 27.54 12.05 9.55
C ALA A 100 27.60 12.36 8.06
N LYS A 101 28.54 13.23 7.69
CA LYS A 101 28.82 13.55 6.30
C LYS A 101 30.32 13.53 6.02
N PHE A 102 30.67 13.21 4.78
CA PHE A 102 32.03 13.32 4.28
C PHE A 102 32.01 13.68 2.80
N LYS A 103 33.07 14.32 2.32
CA LYS A 103 33.22 14.69 0.92
C LYS A 103 34.07 13.63 0.22
N VAL A 104 33.55 13.05 -0.87
CA VAL A 104 34.30 12.11 -1.71
C VAL A 104 35.21 12.88 -2.66
N ASP A 105 36.39 13.28 -2.19
CA ASP A 105 37.27 14.16 -2.93
C ASP A 105 38.03 13.49 -4.10
N SER A 106 38.12 12.17 -4.13
CA SER A 106 38.76 11.38 -5.20
C SER A 106 37.92 10.18 -5.62
N THR A 107 38.07 9.70 -6.85
CA THR A 107 37.43 8.46 -7.32
C THR A 107 38.02 7.23 -6.64
N GLY A 108 37.21 6.18 -6.46
CA GLY A 108 37.60 4.93 -5.80
C GLY A 108 36.71 4.60 -4.60
N THR A 109 37.16 3.65 -3.78
CA THR A 109 36.38 3.11 -2.66
C THR A 109 36.72 3.79 -1.34
N TYR A 110 35.70 4.20 -0.60
CA TYR A 110 35.78 4.67 0.79
C TYR A 110 35.11 3.63 1.68
N ASN A 111 35.84 3.09 2.64
CA ASN A 111 35.28 2.19 3.65
C ASN A 111 34.95 2.99 4.91
N ILE A 112 33.67 3.15 5.19
CA ILE A 112 33.14 3.91 6.31
C ILE A 112 32.82 2.96 7.46
N LYS A 113 33.23 3.31 8.68
CA LYS A 113 32.90 2.59 9.91
C LYS A 113 32.12 3.50 10.85
N VAL A 114 31.12 2.92 11.52
CA VAL A 114 30.50 3.50 12.71
C VAL A 114 30.61 2.54 13.88
N SER A 115 30.94 3.10 15.05
CA SER A 115 30.81 2.45 16.35
C SER A 115 29.63 3.07 17.08
N MET A 116 28.50 2.36 17.09
CA MET A 116 27.25 2.79 17.70
C MET A 116 27.14 2.27 19.12
N VAL A 117 26.75 3.11 20.07
CA VAL A 117 26.41 2.71 21.44
C VAL A 117 24.92 2.89 21.66
N ALA A 118 24.26 1.83 22.09
CA ALA A 118 22.90 1.89 22.64
C ALA A 118 22.82 0.89 23.80
N ASN A 119 22.11 1.24 24.87
CA ASN A 119 22.01 0.43 26.08
C ASN A 119 23.37 -0.04 26.65
N ASN A 120 24.38 0.84 26.66
CA ASN A 120 25.76 0.54 27.07
C ASN A 120 26.45 -0.59 26.27
N ILE A 121 25.89 -0.98 25.12
CA ILE A 121 26.46 -2.00 24.23
C ILE A 121 26.95 -1.29 22.96
N THR A 122 28.22 -1.50 22.64
CA THR A 122 28.83 -1.04 21.38
C THR A 122 28.60 -2.06 20.27
N LYS A 123 28.15 -1.57 19.10
CA LYS A 123 28.03 -2.34 17.87
C LYS A 123 28.74 -1.59 16.74
N ASP A 124 29.73 -2.27 16.18
CA ASP A 124 30.48 -1.78 15.03
C ASP A 124 29.86 -2.31 13.73
N THR A 125 29.85 -1.47 12.70
CA THR A 125 29.50 -1.89 11.35
C THR A 125 30.27 -1.04 10.33
N THR A 126 30.41 -1.57 9.12
CA THR A 126 31.13 -0.90 8.04
C THR A 126 30.33 -0.93 6.74
N MET A 127 30.60 0.01 5.84
CA MET A 127 30.05 0.00 4.50
C MET A 127 31.04 0.59 3.49
N ASN A 128 30.94 0.16 2.24
CA ASN A 128 31.68 0.77 1.14
C ASN A 128 30.83 1.84 0.46
N VAL A 129 31.44 2.98 0.16
CA VAL A 129 30.95 4.02 -0.74
C VAL A 129 31.91 4.10 -1.93
N TYR A 130 31.37 4.06 -3.14
CA TYR A 130 32.12 4.05 -4.40
C TYR A 130 31.99 5.41 -5.07
N ALA A 131 33.08 6.17 -5.12
CA ALA A 131 33.13 7.47 -5.79
C ALA A 131 33.59 7.31 -7.23
N SER A 132 32.85 7.91 -8.17
CA SER A 132 33.02 7.71 -9.60
C SER A 132 32.71 8.99 -10.38
N LYS A 133 33.03 9.02 -11.68
CA LYS A 133 32.68 10.11 -12.60
C LYS A 133 31.59 9.66 -13.58
N TYR A 134 30.78 10.60 -14.04
CA TYR A 134 29.76 10.33 -15.05
C TYR A 134 30.41 9.98 -16.38
N VAL A 135 29.84 9.05 -17.14
CA VAL A 135 30.37 8.62 -18.43
C VAL A 135 29.43 8.91 -19.60
N GLY A 136 28.14 9.08 -19.34
CA GLY A 136 27.10 9.27 -20.34
C GLY A 136 26.54 7.94 -20.86
N VAL A 137 25.35 8.00 -21.47
CA VAL A 137 24.64 6.80 -21.91
C VAL A 137 25.26 6.16 -23.16
N GLY A 138 25.59 6.96 -24.18
CA GLY A 138 26.00 6.47 -25.51
C GLY A 138 24.82 5.96 -26.35
N ASN A 139 24.98 5.98 -27.68
CA ASN A 139 24.02 5.45 -28.66
C ASN A 139 22.63 6.14 -28.66
N PHE A 140 22.55 7.38 -28.18
CA PHE A 140 21.30 8.13 -28.08
C PHE A 140 21.09 9.08 -29.27
N ASP A 141 19.86 9.10 -29.82
CA ASP A 141 19.46 9.93 -30.97
C ASP A 141 20.43 9.91 -32.17
N GLY A 142 21.02 8.73 -32.45
CA GLY A 142 21.95 8.53 -33.57
C GLY A 142 23.41 8.91 -33.28
N VAL A 143 23.74 9.36 -32.07
CA VAL A 143 25.12 9.61 -31.66
C VAL A 143 25.78 8.30 -31.18
N PRO A 144 26.84 7.80 -31.85
CA PRO A 144 27.50 6.57 -31.45
C PRO A 144 28.07 6.61 -30.03
N ALA A 145 28.07 5.47 -29.36
CA ALA A 145 28.68 5.34 -28.04
C ALA A 145 30.21 5.33 -28.14
N THR A 146 30.89 6.02 -27.22
CA THR A 146 32.36 6.04 -27.07
C THR A 146 32.74 5.55 -25.68
N TYR A 147 33.75 4.69 -25.58
CA TYR A 147 34.19 4.15 -24.28
C TYR A 147 34.64 5.31 -23.38
N PRO A 148 34.21 5.38 -22.10
CA PRO A 148 33.58 4.33 -21.28
C PRO A 148 32.04 4.43 -21.11
N GLN A 149 31.30 4.98 -22.08
CA GLN A 149 29.83 5.13 -21.98
C GLN A 149 29.09 3.81 -21.76
N CYS A 150 27.92 3.87 -21.11
CA CYS A 150 27.15 2.67 -20.76
C CYS A 150 26.94 1.74 -21.97
N MET A 151 26.50 2.29 -23.09
CA MET A 151 26.18 1.49 -24.27
C MET A 151 27.42 0.93 -24.99
N THR A 152 28.66 1.35 -24.70
CA THR A 152 29.82 0.64 -25.27
C THR A 152 29.98 -0.76 -24.71
N CYS A 153 29.63 -0.96 -23.43
CA CYS A 153 29.71 -2.26 -22.78
C CYS A 153 28.38 -3.03 -22.81
N HIS A 154 27.24 -2.32 -22.82
CA HIS A 154 25.91 -2.93 -22.71
C HIS A 154 25.22 -3.20 -24.06
N SER A 155 25.65 -2.60 -25.18
CA SER A 155 25.05 -2.85 -26.50
C SER A 155 24.99 -4.34 -26.89
N PRO A 156 25.98 -5.19 -26.58
CA PRO A 156 25.90 -6.62 -26.94
C PRO A 156 24.84 -7.42 -26.17
N SER A 157 24.29 -6.91 -25.06
CA SER A 157 23.34 -7.65 -24.23
C SER A 157 21.89 -7.40 -24.68
N PRO A 158 21.13 -8.42 -25.10
CA PRO A 158 19.73 -8.26 -25.49
C PRO A 158 18.84 -7.69 -24.37
N THR A 159 19.16 -8.05 -23.12
CA THR A 159 18.42 -7.55 -21.95
C THR A 159 18.61 -6.04 -21.79
N PHE A 160 19.85 -5.56 -21.88
CA PHE A 160 20.12 -4.13 -21.78
C PHE A 160 19.64 -3.36 -23.00
N GLN A 161 19.72 -3.92 -24.21
CA GLN A 161 19.13 -3.31 -25.39
C GLN A 161 17.63 -3.08 -25.23
N ASN A 162 16.90 -4.04 -24.65
CA ASN A 162 15.47 -3.88 -24.38
C ASN A 162 15.20 -2.74 -23.38
N ILE A 163 15.96 -2.70 -22.28
CA ILE A 163 15.87 -1.61 -21.29
C ILE A 163 16.16 -0.26 -21.93
N PHE A 164 17.26 -0.16 -22.68
CA PHE A 164 17.67 1.05 -23.37
C PHE A 164 16.63 1.51 -24.40
N ASN A 165 16.05 0.58 -25.16
CA ASN A 165 15.05 0.90 -26.19
C ASN A 165 13.76 1.46 -25.60
N LYS A 166 13.38 1.05 -24.39
CA LYS A 166 12.27 1.67 -23.65
C LYS A 166 12.68 3.04 -23.12
N TRP A 167 13.85 3.12 -22.49
CA TRP A 167 14.31 4.35 -21.83
C TRP A 167 14.53 5.49 -22.82
N LYS A 168 15.13 5.21 -23.99
CA LYS A 168 15.49 6.25 -24.98
C LYS A 168 14.29 6.98 -25.57
N VAL A 169 13.09 6.41 -25.46
CA VAL A 169 11.82 7.06 -25.89
C VAL A 169 10.93 7.46 -24.72
N SER A 170 11.36 7.17 -23.48
CA SER A 170 10.66 7.61 -22.27
C SER A 170 10.86 9.11 -22.01
N GLY A 171 10.07 9.67 -21.09
CA GLY A 171 10.28 11.03 -20.60
C GLY A 171 11.71 11.25 -20.08
N HIS A 172 12.26 10.32 -19.29
CA HIS A 172 13.65 10.47 -18.80
C HIS A 172 14.68 10.57 -19.94
N GLY A 173 14.49 9.81 -21.03
CA GLY A 173 15.36 9.89 -22.20
C GLY A 173 15.17 11.18 -23.01
N THR A 174 13.93 11.69 -23.10
CA THR A 174 13.56 12.68 -24.13
C THR A 174 13.22 14.07 -23.61
N THR A 175 12.97 14.26 -22.30
CA THR A 175 12.47 15.54 -21.78
C THR A 175 13.40 16.70 -22.08
N PHE A 176 14.72 16.56 -21.96
CA PHE A 176 15.63 17.67 -22.30
C PHE A 176 15.56 18.05 -23.77
N LYS A 177 15.59 17.06 -24.67
CA LYS A 177 15.40 17.26 -26.12
C LYS A 177 14.13 18.06 -26.40
N GLN A 178 13.00 17.62 -25.83
CA GLN A 178 11.72 18.31 -25.98
C GLN A 178 11.77 19.74 -25.42
N MET A 179 12.30 19.92 -24.21
CA MET A 179 12.29 21.20 -23.52
C MET A 179 13.19 22.25 -24.16
N ILE A 180 14.29 21.88 -24.81
CA ILE A 180 15.13 22.88 -25.51
C ILE A 180 14.58 23.25 -26.89
N ASP A 181 13.76 22.40 -27.50
CA ASP A 181 13.14 22.64 -28.80
C ASP A 181 11.79 23.35 -28.71
N SER A 182 10.97 22.99 -27.75
CA SER A 182 9.58 23.46 -27.65
C SER A 182 9.12 23.77 -26.22
N GLY A 183 10.04 23.75 -25.26
CA GLY A 183 9.73 24.10 -23.87
C GLY A 183 9.33 25.57 -23.69
N PRO A 184 8.74 25.91 -22.54
CA PRO A 184 8.39 27.28 -22.22
C PRO A 184 9.64 28.16 -22.09
N SER A 185 9.50 29.48 -22.27
CA SER A 185 10.58 30.45 -22.07
C SER A 185 11.19 30.43 -20.66
N SER A 186 10.47 29.86 -19.68
CA SER A 186 10.95 29.63 -18.32
C SER A 186 11.96 28.48 -18.20
N PHE A 187 12.09 27.60 -19.19
CA PHE A 187 13.10 26.55 -19.14
C PHE A 187 14.50 27.17 -19.27
N ALA A 188 15.34 26.98 -18.26
CA ALA A 188 16.64 27.63 -18.16
C ALA A 188 17.70 26.75 -17.48
N THR A 189 18.89 27.29 -17.21
CA THR A 189 20.02 26.56 -16.61
C THR A 189 19.67 25.84 -15.31
N TYR A 190 18.83 26.41 -14.46
CA TYR A 190 18.40 25.77 -13.21
C TYR A 190 17.61 24.46 -13.46
N CYS A 191 16.95 24.31 -14.61
CA CYS A 191 16.22 23.11 -14.99
C CYS A 191 17.18 21.94 -15.30
N MET A 192 18.41 22.22 -15.73
CA MET A 192 19.36 21.20 -16.19
C MET A 192 19.73 20.22 -15.07
N LYS A 193 19.73 20.67 -13.81
CA LYS A 193 19.94 19.86 -12.59
C LYS A 193 19.04 18.61 -12.54
N CYS A 194 17.84 18.70 -13.11
CA CYS A 194 16.86 17.61 -13.12
C CYS A 194 16.69 16.95 -14.48
N HIS A 195 17.11 17.61 -15.56
CA HIS A 195 16.83 17.19 -16.94
C HIS A 195 18.07 16.71 -17.70
N THR A 196 19.25 16.72 -17.06
CA THR A 196 20.50 16.24 -17.66
C THR A 196 21.25 15.35 -16.69
N THR A 197 22.23 14.59 -17.19
CA THR A 197 23.00 13.63 -16.39
C THR A 197 24.18 14.32 -15.76
N GLY A 198 24.25 14.25 -14.43
CA GLY A 198 25.40 14.74 -13.66
C GLY A 198 25.49 16.26 -13.50
N TYR A 199 24.50 17.02 -13.98
CA TYR A 199 24.43 18.45 -13.66
C TYR A 199 24.15 18.63 -12.17
N ASP A 200 25.15 19.10 -11.44
CA ASP A 200 25.08 19.18 -10.00
C ASP A 200 24.45 20.50 -9.48
N HIS A 201 24.24 20.53 -8.16
CA HIS A 201 23.81 21.75 -7.47
C HIS A 201 24.99 22.64 -7.06
N ASN A 202 26.24 22.19 -7.28
CA ASN A 202 27.47 22.87 -6.93
C ASN A 202 28.41 22.85 -8.14
N ILE A 203 28.23 23.84 -9.02
CA ILE A 203 28.83 23.93 -10.36
C ILE A 203 30.36 23.86 -10.43
N PHE A 204 31.05 23.84 -9.28
CA PHE A 204 32.50 23.70 -9.17
C PHE A 204 32.94 22.25 -8.96
N ALA A 205 32.01 21.31 -8.72
CA ALA A 205 32.33 19.91 -8.51
C ALA A 205 32.64 19.20 -9.84
N VAL A 206 33.94 19.06 -10.13
CA VAL A 206 34.38 18.39 -11.37
C VAL A 206 34.19 16.88 -11.26
N ASN A 207 33.06 16.39 -11.78
CA ASN A 207 32.59 15.01 -11.72
C ASN A 207 32.27 14.40 -13.11
N ASN A 208 32.54 15.17 -14.18
CA ASN A 208 32.27 14.83 -15.58
C ASN A 208 30.78 14.77 -15.95
N GLY A 209 29.93 15.48 -15.21
CA GLY A 209 28.51 15.66 -15.53
C GLY A 209 28.29 16.57 -16.74
N PHE A 210 27.02 16.78 -17.10
CA PHE A 210 26.63 17.60 -18.25
C PHE A 210 27.24 18.99 -18.21
N ASP A 211 27.28 19.65 -17.05
CA ASP A 211 27.81 21.00 -16.89
C ASP A 211 29.33 21.06 -17.12
N ASP A 212 30.08 20.06 -16.66
CA ASP A 212 31.51 19.94 -16.92
C ASP A 212 31.78 19.70 -18.42
N VAL A 213 31.07 18.74 -19.02
CA VAL A 213 31.23 18.40 -20.44
C VAL A 213 30.85 19.58 -21.32
N ALA A 214 29.74 20.26 -21.00
CA ALA A 214 29.30 21.47 -21.70
C ALA A 214 30.36 22.59 -21.62
N ARG A 215 30.91 22.84 -20.43
CA ARG A 215 31.96 23.85 -20.21
C ARG A 215 33.21 23.53 -21.03
N ASN A 216 33.65 22.27 -21.03
CA ASN A 216 34.82 21.82 -21.79
C ASN A 216 34.63 21.94 -23.31
N LEU A 217 33.40 21.77 -23.80
CA LEU A 217 33.07 21.92 -25.21
C LEU A 217 32.78 23.37 -25.63
N GLY A 218 32.72 24.30 -24.68
CA GLY A 218 32.33 25.69 -24.94
C GLY A 218 30.84 25.85 -25.27
N TRP A 219 29.99 24.93 -24.82
CA TRP A 219 28.54 25.07 -24.92
C TRP A 219 28.01 25.94 -23.77
N ASN A 220 27.17 26.91 -24.08
CA ASN A 220 26.59 27.83 -23.10
C ASN A 220 25.11 28.08 -23.43
N TRP A 221 24.23 27.85 -22.45
CA TRP A 221 22.78 28.03 -22.58
C TRP A 221 22.34 29.38 -23.14
N SER A 222 23.07 30.46 -22.87
CA SER A 222 22.72 31.80 -23.37
C SER A 222 22.55 31.88 -24.89
N SER A 223 23.30 31.06 -25.65
CA SER A 223 23.17 30.98 -27.11
C SER A 223 21.97 30.16 -27.60
N TRP A 224 21.28 29.48 -26.68
CA TRP A 224 20.20 28.52 -26.93
C TRP A 224 18.88 28.94 -26.28
N ALA A 225 18.91 29.97 -25.44
CA ALA A 225 17.75 30.53 -24.78
C ALA A 225 17.04 31.57 -25.67
N PRO A 226 15.71 31.70 -25.56
CA PRO A 226 14.80 30.71 -24.99
C PRO A 226 14.75 29.44 -25.85
N PRO A 227 14.15 28.33 -25.36
CA PRO A 227 13.89 27.17 -26.19
C PRO A 227 13.24 27.54 -27.53
N LYS A 228 13.69 26.89 -28.61
CA LYS A 228 13.18 27.11 -29.96
C LYS A 228 13.45 25.91 -30.85
N THR A 229 12.58 25.70 -31.84
CA THR A 229 12.65 24.56 -32.75
C THR A 229 14.00 24.50 -33.46
N GLY A 230 14.62 23.31 -33.47
CA GLY A 230 15.92 23.05 -34.11
C GLY A 230 17.12 23.22 -33.17
N ASN A 231 16.90 23.63 -31.92
CA ASN A 231 17.95 23.65 -30.89
C ASN A 231 18.52 22.25 -30.63
N TRP A 232 17.70 21.20 -30.63
CA TRP A 232 18.22 19.85 -30.43
C TRP A 232 19.12 19.41 -31.58
N ASP A 233 18.69 19.61 -32.83
CA ASP A 233 19.48 19.22 -33.99
C ASP A 233 20.77 20.02 -34.09
N SER A 234 20.74 21.31 -33.79
CA SER A 234 21.95 22.14 -33.73
C SER A 234 22.89 21.67 -32.60
N LEU A 235 22.36 21.28 -31.43
CA LEU A 235 23.16 20.74 -30.33
C LEU A 235 23.85 19.44 -30.76
N LYS A 236 23.10 18.52 -31.35
CA LYS A 236 23.60 17.24 -31.85
C LYS A 236 24.66 17.41 -32.93
N ASN A 237 24.46 18.34 -33.87
CA ASN A 237 25.39 18.58 -34.97
C ASN A 237 26.69 19.24 -34.50
N LYS A 238 26.61 20.21 -33.59
CA LYS A 238 27.77 21.00 -33.14
C LYS A 238 28.51 20.37 -31.96
N TYR A 239 27.80 19.67 -31.09
CA TYR A 239 28.31 19.10 -29.84
C TYR A 239 27.81 17.66 -29.62
N PRO A 240 28.08 16.72 -30.54
CA PRO A 240 27.53 15.36 -30.47
C PRO A 240 27.88 14.63 -29.17
N SER A 241 29.06 14.85 -28.58
CA SER A 241 29.45 14.25 -27.31
C SER A 241 28.58 14.69 -26.12
N LEU A 242 28.01 15.91 -26.15
CA LEU A 242 27.14 16.44 -25.09
C LEU A 242 25.75 15.77 -25.08
N VAL A 243 25.29 15.28 -26.24
CA VAL A 243 23.99 14.58 -26.39
C VAL A 243 23.85 13.41 -25.41
N ASN A 244 24.94 12.69 -25.15
CA ASN A 244 24.94 11.53 -24.25
C ASN A 244 24.79 11.87 -22.76
N PHE A 245 24.90 13.16 -22.41
CA PHE A 245 24.63 13.70 -21.07
C PHE A 245 23.34 14.53 -21.05
N ALA A 246 22.83 14.93 -22.21
CA ALA A 246 21.65 15.76 -22.42
C ALA A 246 20.33 15.00 -22.22
N THR A 247 20.27 14.14 -21.21
CA THR A 247 19.14 13.27 -20.86
C THR A 247 19.11 13.05 -19.35
N VAL A 248 17.99 12.60 -18.79
CA VAL A 248 17.98 11.93 -17.48
C VAL A 248 18.47 10.50 -17.70
N GLY A 249 19.79 10.38 -17.90
CA GLY A 249 20.50 9.16 -18.27
C GLY A 249 20.57 8.13 -17.16
N CYS A 250 21.02 6.91 -17.48
CA CYS A 250 21.12 5.80 -16.53
C CYS A 250 21.78 6.22 -15.20
N GLU A 251 22.89 6.93 -15.29
CA GLU A 251 23.69 7.37 -14.14
C GLU A 251 22.98 8.40 -13.25
N SER A 252 21.88 9.00 -13.73
CA SER A 252 21.00 9.81 -12.90
C SER A 252 20.36 9.02 -11.76
N CYS A 253 20.11 7.73 -11.95
CA CYS A 253 19.44 6.86 -10.97
C CYS A 253 20.34 5.75 -10.45
N HIS A 254 21.38 5.38 -11.20
CA HIS A 254 22.31 4.31 -10.86
C HIS A 254 23.64 4.83 -10.27
N GLY A 255 23.82 6.15 -10.24
CA GLY A 255 25.10 6.78 -9.87
C GLY A 255 26.11 6.76 -11.03
N PRO A 256 27.23 7.47 -10.89
CA PRO A 256 28.24 7.57 -11.94
C PRO A 256 29.01 6.27 -12.16
N GLY A 257 29.27 5.94 -13.42
CA GLY A 257 29.69 4.61 -13.86
C GLY A 257 31.14 4.45 -14.27
N SER A 258 32.02 5.47 -14.19
CA SER A 258 33.41 5.34 -14.66
C SER A 258 34.17 4.18 -14.01
N GLU A 259 34.07 4.02 -12.70
CA GLU A 259 34.72 2.91 -11.98
C GLU A 259 34.14 1.53 -12.38
N HIS A 260 32.82 1.46 -12.60
CA HIS A 260 32.16 0.26 -13.09
C HIS A 260 32.62 -0.10 -14.52
N ALA A 261 32.68 0.88 -15.42
CA ALA A 261 33.11 0.65 -16.79
C ALA A 261 34.58 0.22 -16.90
N LEU A 262 35.43 0.65 -15.95
CA LEU A 262 36.84 0.27 -15.89
C LEU A 262 37.05 -1.13 -15.30
N THR A 263 36.30 -1.52 -14.27
CA THR A 263 36.54 -2.78 -13.53
C THR A 263 35.49 -3.85 -13.75
N VAL A 264 34.42 -3.56 -14.50
CA VAL A 264 33.21 -4.39 -14.68
C VAL A 264 32.55 -4.86 -13.37
N ASP A 265 32.88 -4.19 -12.25
CA ASP A 265 32.39 -4.55 -10.92
C ASP A 265 30.96 -4.01 -10.74
N LYS A 266 30.01 -4.91 -10.55
CA LYS A 266 28.59 -4.59 -10.38
C LYS A 266 28.29 -3.85 -9.08
N ASN A 267 29.17 -3.88 -8.08
CA ASN A 267 29.01 -3.11 -6.85
C ASN A 267 29.27 -1.61 -7.05
N LYS A 268 29.96 -1.24 -8.14
CA LYS A 268 30.31 0.14 -8.46
C LYS A 268 29.30 0.84 -9.38
N ILE A 269 28.11 0.26 -9.52
CA ILE A 269 26.94 0.87 -10.17
C ILE A 269 25.70 0.43 -9.38
N ALA A 270 24.88 1.37 -8.92
CA ALA A 270 23.82 1.04 -7.97
C ALA A 270 22.60 0.48 -8.70
N ILE A 271 21.87 -0.43 -8.05
CA ILE A 271 20.48 -0.74 -8.42
C ILE A 271 19.68 -0.58 -7.14
N ASP A 272 18.92 0.50 -7.05
CA ASP A 272 18.18 0.86 -5.84
C ASP A 272 16.70 1.11 -6.18
N VAL A 273 15.84 0.93 -5.19
CA VAL A 273 14.39 1.15 -5.34
C VAL A 273 13.86 2.20 -4.38
N ASN A 274 14.71 2.79 -3.53
CA ASN A 274 14.31 3.78 -2.53
C ASN A 274 14.02 5.14 -3.18
N VAL A 275 13.27 5.96 -2.43
CA VAL A 275 12.74 7.25 -2.89
C VAL A 275 13.83 8.27 -3.27
N GLY A 276 15.03 8.17 -2.67
CA GLY A 276 16.10 9.15 -2.81
C GLY A 276 16.56 9.39 -4.26
N THR A 277 16.57 8.34 -5.07
CA THR A 277 16.92 8.44 -6.50
C THR A 277 15.95 9.31 -7.30
N CYS A 278 14.69 9.38 -6.86
CA CYS A 278 13.64 10.20 -7.45
C CYS A 278 13.60 11.60 -6.81
N ALA A 279 13.80 11.68 -5.49
CA ALA A 279 13.70 12.90 -4.69
C ALA A 279 14.69 13.99 -5.11
N LYS A 280 15.81 13.64 -5.76
CA LYS A 280 16.74 14.65 -6.31
C LYS A 280 16.09 15.62 -7.32
N CYS A 281 15.00 15.20 -7.97
CA CYS A 281 14.26 15.98 -8.96
C CYS A 281 12.79 16.20 -8.57
N HIS A 282 12.17 15.20 -7.95
CA HIS A 282 10.72 15.16 -7.67
C HIS A 282 10.35 15.62 -6.25
N ASP A 283 11.26 16.32 -5.58
CA ASP A 283 11.03 16.91 -4.26
C ASP A 283 11.51 18.37 -4.26
N SER A 284 10.57 19.29 -4.45
CA SER A 284 10.86 20.72 -4.58
C SER A 284 9.75 21.60 -4.01
N PRO A 285 10.06 22.58 -3.14
CA PRO A 285 9.12 23.22 -2.20
C PRO A 285 7.96 24.04 -2.78
N TRP A 286 7.73 24.06 -4.10
CA TRP A 286 6.72 24.91 -4.74
C TRP A 286 6.08 24.33 -6.01
N ARG A 287 6.53 23.16 -6.47
CA ARG A 287 6.14 22.63 -7.79
C ARG A 287 6.03 21.10 -7.84
N TYR A 288 6.83 20.39 -7.05
CA TYR A 288 6.91 18.93 -7.09
C TYR A 288 6.83 18.40 -5.67
N HIS A 289 5.66 17.87 -5.33
CA HIS A 289 5.30 17.47 -3.97
C HIS A 289 5.12 15.96 -3.85
N ASP A 290 5.37 15.18 -4.91
CA ASP A 290 5.16 13.72 -4.91
C ASP A 290 5.90 13.03 -3.75
N VAL A 291 7.13 13.47 -3.47
CA VAL A 291 7.93 12.94 -2.35
C VAL A 291 7.40 13.43 -1.00
N ALA A 292 6.96 14.68 -0.89
CA ALA A 292 6.32 15.21 0.31
C ALA A 292 5.00 14.47 0.61
N GLU A 293 4.18 14.22 -0.41
CA GLU A 293 2.96 13.44 -0.38
C GLU A 293 3.22 12.00 0.05
N TRP A 294 4.15 11.32 -0.63
CA TRP A 294 4.59 9.97 -0.26
C TRP A 294 5.11 9.92 1.18
N ASN A 295 5.82 10.97 1.62
CA ASN A 295 6.35 11.09 2.97
C ASN A 295 5.25 11.18 4.06
N ASN A 296 4.04 11.60 3.69
CA ASN A 296 2.86 11.61 4.56
C ASN A 296 1.94 10.38 4.32
N GLY A 297 2.20 9.62 3.25
CA GLY A 297 1.50 8.40 2.90
C GLY A 297 1.93 7.17 3.71
N PRO A 298 1.12 6.10 3.69
CA PRO A 298 1.41 4.86 4.44
C PRO A 298 2.57 4.05 3.84
N HIS A 299 2.94 4.27 2.58
CA HIS A 299 3.97 3.51 1.87
C HIS A 299 5.42 3.93 2.20
N LYS A 300 5.62 5.03 2.94
CA LYS A 300 6.92 5.45 3.45
C LYS A 300 7.55 4.46 4.44
N GLY A 301 6.72 3.70 5.16
CA GLY A 301 7.20 2.90 6.28
C GLY A 301 7.55 1.46 5.92
N ILE A 302 8.72 1.00 6.37
CA ILE A 302 9.03 -0.42 6.48
C ILE A 302 8.15 -1.05 7.56
N ILE A 303 7.21 -1.91 7.15
CA ILE A 303 6.51 -2.82 8.07
C ILE A 303 7.32 -4.12 8.09
N TRP A 304 7.86 -4.52 9.25
CA TRP A 304 8.53 -5.81 9.42
C TRP A 304 7.68 -6.76 10.27
N SER A 305 7.58 -8.00 9.81
CA SER A 305 7.12 -9.13 10.60
C SER A 305 8.02 -10.34 10.32
N ASN A 306 8.34 -11.12 11.36
CA ASN A 306 9.07 -12.37 11.20
C ASN A 306 8.33 -13.38 10.29
N SER A 307 7.01 -13.21 10.10
CA SER A 307 6.21 -14.00 9.16
C SER A 307 6.53 -13.71 7.69
N PHE A 308 7.27 -12.64 7.38
CA PHE A 308 7.69 -12.28 6.02
C PHE A 308 8.92 -13.10 5.58
N ALA A 309 9.76 -13.53 6.52
CA ALA A 309 10.88 -14.44 6.27
C ALA A 309 10.41 -15.89 6.36
N GLN A 310 9.62 -16.37 5.38
CA GLN A 310 9.27 -17.79 5.32
C GLN A 310 10.51 -18.59 4.87
N GLY A 311 10.82 -19.65 5.64
CA GLY A 311 12.07 -20.43 5.55
C GLY A 311 12.12 -21.48 4.43
N PRO A 312 13.27 -22.16 4.26
CA PRO A 312 13.66 -22.89 3.04
C PRO A 312 13.12 -24.32 2.88
N THR A 313 12.07 -24.74 3.60
CA THR A 313 11.74 -26.17 3.76
C THR A 313 10.49 -26.68 3.03
N SER A 314 9.97 -25.98 2.03
CA SER A 314 9.02 -26.60 1.11
C SER A 314 9.40 -26.35 -0.37
N PRO A 315 9.33 -27.37 -1.24
CA PRO A 315 9.48 -27.22 -2.69
C PRO A 315 8.46 -26.24 -3.30
N GLU A 316 7.35 -25.98 -2.61
CA GLU A 316 6.31 -25.00 -2.94
C GLU A 316 6.76 -23.54 -2.71
N TYR A 317 7.90 -23.32 -2.03
CA TYR A 317 8.50 -22.00 -1.75
C TYR A 317 9.81 -21.74 -2.49
N MET A 318 10.25 -22.62 -3.39
CA MET A 318 11.44 -22.41 -4.23
C MET A 318 11.14 -21.78 -5.59
N THR A 319 9.88 -21.47 -5.86
CA THR A 319 9.41 -20.64 -6.98
C THR A 319 8.29 -19.73 -6.49
N ASN A 320 8.06 -18.63 -7.19
CA ASN A 320 6.99 -17.66 -6.92
C ASN A 320 5.64 -18.32 -6.64
N SER A 321 5.29 -18.56 -5.38
CA SER A 321 3.88 -18.71 -5.02
C SER A 321 3.33 -17.30 -4.82
N PHE A 322 2.12 -17.05 -5.34
CA PHE A 322 1.35 -15.81 -5.14
C PHE A 322 1.08 -15.46 -3.65
N ASN A 323 1.65 -16.21 -2.71
CA ASN A 323 1.37 -16.17 -1.28
C ASN A 323 2.49 -15.53 -0.44
N ASN A 324 3.61 -15.09 -1.05
CA ASN A 324 4.67 -14.43 -0.27
C ASN A 324 4.29 -12.99 0.10
N CYS A 325 4.34 -12.66 1.40
CA CYS A 325 4.06 -11.33 1.95
C CYS A 325 5.00 -10.25 1.37
N ILE A 326 6.24 -10.62 1.04
CA ILE A 326 7.27 -9.68 0.60
C ILE A 326 6.88 -8.90 -0.66
N ARG A 327 6.04 -9.51 -1.52
CA ARG A 327 5.59 -8.84 -2.75
C ARG A 327 4.82 -7.56 -2.48
N CYS A 328 4.23 -7.39 -1.29
CA CYS A 328 3.40 -6.23 -0.92
C CYS A 328 3.95 -5.42 0.25
N HIS A 329 5.08 -5.83 0.81
CA HIS A 329 5.70 -5.18 1.97
C HIS A 329 7.18 -4.84 1.73
N ASP A 330 7.66 -4.99 0.49
CA ASP A 330 9.01 -4.62 0.06
C ASP A 330 8.97 -4.09 -1.37
N GLY A 331 9.56 -2.92 -1.60
CA GLY A 331 9.63 -2.31 -2.93
C GLY A 331 10.31 -3.21 -3.95
N ARG A 332 11.46 -3.83 -3.59
CA ARG A 332 12.17 -4.77 -4.46
C ARG A 332 11.35 -6.03 -4.72
N GLY A 333 10.69 -6.57 -3.69
CA GLY A 333 9.79 -7.72 -3.78
C GLY A 333 8.65 -7.48 -4.78
N TYR A 334 8.04 -6.29 -4.76
CA TYR A 334 7.02 -5.91 -5.73
C TYR A 334 7.60 -5.80 -7.16
N VAL A 335 8.76 -5.16 -7.33
CA VAL A 335 9.44 -5.12 -8.64
C VAL A 335 9.72 -6.53 -9.17
N ASN A 336 10.20 -7.45 -8.34
CA ASN A 336 10.40 -8.84 -8.74
C ASN A 336 9.09 -9.51 -9.17
N PHE A 337 7.99 -9.29 -8.44
CA PHE A 337 6.66 -9.77 -8.81
C PHE A 337 6.26 -9.30 -10.21
N THR A 338 6.46 -8.02 -10.54
CA THR A 338 6.11 -7.47 -11.87
C THR A 338 6.86 -8.14 -13.03
N TYR A 339 8.06 -8.66 -12.77
CA TYR A 339 8.85 -9.43 -13.72
C TYR A 339 8.62 -10.95 -13.64
N ALA A 340 7.63 -11.39 -12.85
CA ALA A 340 7.39 -12.80 -12.54
C ALA A 340 8.63 -13.52 -11.96
N ARG A 341 9.43 -12.82 -11.14
CA ARG A 341 10.66 -13.33 -10.50
C ARG A 341 10.48 -13.63 -9.02
N GLY A 342 11.08 -14.74 -8.56
CA GLY A 342 11.15 -15.14 -7.16
C GLY A 342 11.76 -14.06 -6.28
N THR A 343 11.27 -13.92 -5.03
CA THR A 343 11.99 -13.19 -3.99
C THR A 343 12.47 -14.18 -2.93
N ASN A 344 13.79 -14.35 -2.84
CA ASN A 344 14.40 -15.19 -1.80
C ASN A 344 14.43 -14.40 -0.48
N THR A 345 13.64 -14.85 0.49
CA THR A 345 13.53 -14.25 1.82
C THR A 345 14.38 -14.98 2.87
N SER A 346 15.17 -15.97 2.47
CA SER A 346 16.05 -16.71 3.39
C SER A 346 17.11 -15.79 3.98
N GLY A 347 17.15 -15.72 5.32
CA GLY A 347 18.06 -14.83 6.05
C GLY A 347 17.71 -13.34 5.97
N MET A 348 16.57 -12.98 5.37
CA MET A 348 16.11 -11.60 5.31
C MET A 348 15.74 -11.11 6.71
N THR A 349 16.08 -9.86 7.00
CA THR A 349 15.78 -9.15 8.25
C THR A 349 15.14 -7.80 7.92
N SER A 350 14.63 -7.08 8.94
CA SER A 350 14.11 -5.72 8.77
C SER A 350 15.11 -4.77 8.11
N ALA A 351 16.42 -5.01 8.28
CA ALA A 351 17.49 -4.23 7.66
C ALA A 351 17.59 -4.39 6.14
N ASN A 352 17.03 -5.47 5.59
CA ASN A 352 17.04 -5.78 4.17
C ASN A 352 15.82 -5.23 3.41
N LEU A 353 14.76 -4.83 4.12
CA LEU A 353 13.56 -4.30 3.48
C LEU A 353 13.80 -2.93 2.87
N THR A 354 13.06 -2.68 1.80
CA THR A 354 12.98 -1.41 1.09
C THR A 354 11.54 -0.90 1.14
N ASP A 355 11.38 0.41 1.28
CA ASP A 355 10.06 1.02 1.26
C ASP A 355 9.36 0.77 -0.09
N ILE A 356 8.03 0.87 -0.11
CA ILE A 356 7.26 0.87 -1.35
C ILE A 356 7.37 2.28 -1.94
N ALA A 357 8.53 2.58 -2.53
CA ALA A 357 8.81 3.88 -3.10
C ALA A 357 8.35 3.97 -4.58
N CYS A 358 8.63 5.11 -5.22
CA CYS A 358 8.18 5.45 -6.57
C CYS A 358 8.47 4.33 -7.59
N SER A 359 9.67 3.77 -7.56
CA SER A 359 10.11 2.75 -8.52
C SER A 359 9.42 1.39 -8.35
N ALA A 360 8.70 1.17 -7.25
CA ALA A 360 7.85 -0.01 -7.08
C ALA A 360 6.64 0.08 -8.03
N CYS A 361 6.01 1.24 -8.13
CA CYS A 361 4.82 1.42 -8.98
C CYS A 361 5.18 1.87 -10.41
N HIS A 362 6.23 2.67 -10.59
CA HIS A 362 6.64 3.23 -11.88
C HIS A 362 7.91 2.54 -12.40
N ASP A 363 7.96 2.18 -13.68
CA ASP A 363 9.18 1.70 -14.33
C ASP A 363 10.01 2.90 -14.82
N PRO A 364 11.15 3.22 -14.19
CA PRO A 364 11.96 4.39 -14.56
C PRO A 364 12.59 4.27 -15.95
N HIS A 365 12.59 3.07 -16.55
CA HIS A 365 13.03 2.84 -17.93
C HIS A 365 11.91 3.07 -18.95
N GLY A 366 10.68 3.35 -18.52
CA GLY A 366 9.53 3.53 -19.40
C GLY A 366 8.90 2.23 -19.88
N ASN A 367 7.64 2.35 -20.30
CA ASN A 367 6.84 1.30 -20.92
C ASN A 367 5.62 1.95 -21.62
N SER A 368 4.70 1.14 -22.15
CA SER A 368 3.51 1.61 -22.86
C SER A 368 2.33 1.95 -21.94
N ASN A 369 2.43 1.72 -20.64
CA ASN A 369 1.37 2.03 -19.70
C ASN A 369 1.41 3.53 -19.36
N GLU A 370 0.24 4.08 -19.06
CA GLU A 370 0.10 5.44 -18.58
C GLU A 370 0.96 5.66 -17.33
N HIS A 371 1.60 6.84 -17.24
CA HIS A 371 2.54 7.19 -16.16
C HIS A 371 3.67 6.17 -15.93
N TYR A 372 3.97 5.33 -16.92
CA TYR A 372 4.94 4.23 -16.82
C TYR A 372 4.67 3.26 -15.67
N LEU A 373 3.40 3.06 -15.29
CA LEU A 373 3.04 2.08 -14.27
C LEU A 373 3.57 0.69 -14.66
N ARG A 374 4.08 -0.07 -13.69
CA ARG A 374 4.64 -1.39 -13.95
C ARG A 374 3.57 -2.36 -14.45
N SER A 375 3.94 -3.16 -15.45
CA SER A 375 3.12 -4.28 -15.89
C SER A 375 3.15 -5.39 -14.85
N ARG A 376 2.04 -6.11 -14.72
CA ARG A 376 1.93 -7.30 -13.88
C ARG A 376 2.14 -8.58 -14.71
N PRO A 377 2.43 -9.73 -14.07
CA PRO A 377 2.45 -11.01 -14.78
C PRO A 377 1.13 -11.27 -15.52
N VAL A 378 1.20 -11.93 -16.66
CA VAL A 378 0.01 -12.29 -17.46
C VAL A 378 -0.96 -13.10 -16.59
N ASN A 379 -2.26 -12.80 -16.67
CA ASN A 379 -3.35 -13.42 -15.89
C ASN A 379 -3.29 -13.24 -14.36
N SER A 380 -2.46 -12.33 -13.84
CA SER A 380 -2.41 -12.02 -12.40
C SER A 380 -3.47 -11.01 -11.94
N ASP A 381 -4.26 -10.45 -12.88
CA ASP A 381 -5.37 -9.53 -12.61
C ASP A 381 -6.66 -10.23 -12.18
N THR A 382 -6.53 -11.25 -11.33
CA THR A 382 -7.65 -12.02 -10.80
C THR A 382 -7.83 -11.81 -9.30
N LEU A 383 -9.07 -11.74 -8.85
CA LEU A 383 -9.41 -11.99 -7.45
C LEU A 383 -9.17 -13.48 -7.14
N ALA A 384 -9.11 -13.84 -5.85
CA ALA A 384 -8.85 -15.23 -5.46
C ALA A 384 -9.94 -16.22 -5.87
N ASN A 385 -11.13 -15.74 -6.25
CA ASN A 385 -12.19 -16.56 -6.85
C ASN A 385 -12.07 -16.72 -8.39
N GLY A 386 -11.00 -16.21 -9.01
CA GLY A 386 -10.75 -16.31 -10.45
C GLY A 386 -11.34 -15.16 -11.29
N TYR A 387 -12.01 -14.18 -10.67
CA TYR A 387 -12.59 -13.05 -11.40
C TYR A 387 -11.52 -12.10 -11.93
N HIS A 388 -11.47 -11.87 -13.24
CA HIS A 388 -10.59 -10.89 -13.88
C HIS A 388 -11.15 -9.46 -13.73
N TYR A 389 -10.39 -8.57 -13.10
CA TYR A 389 -10.84 -7.20 -12.84
C TYR A 389 -10.32 -6.15 -13.85
N GLY A 390 -11.21 -5.22 -14.23
CA GLY A 390 -10.91 -4.10 -15.12
C GLY A 390 -10.91 -2.74 -14.39
N LEU A 391 -9.82 -2.37 -13.72
CA LEU A 391 -9.74 -1.15 -12.89
C LEU A 391 -8.80 -0.06 -13.44
N GLY A 392 -8.51 -0.05 -14.75
CA GLY A 392 -7.58 0.93 -15.35
C GLY A 392 -6.24 0.99 -14.61
N ASN A 393 -5.80 2.21 -14.25
CA ASN A 393 -4.58 2.43 -13.48
C ASN A 393 -4.65 1.89 -12.03
N GLY A 394 -5.85 1.81 -11.42
CA GLY A 394 -6.06 1.23 -10.09
C GLY A 394 -5.76 -0.26 -9.99
N LYS A 395 -5.52 -0.95 -11.12
CA LYS A 395 -5.06 -2.34 -11.10
C LYS A 395 -3.72 -2.51 -10.35
N VAL A 396 -2.85 -1.49 -10.30
CA VAL A 396 -1.58 -1.54 -9.53
C VAL A 396 -1.84 -1.65 -8.02
N CYS A 397 -2.91 -1.01 -7.53
CA CYS A 397 -3.31 -1.09 -6.12
C CYS A 397 -3.78 -2.51 -5.77
N MET A 398 -4.54 -3.11 -6.69
CA MET A 398 -5.13 -4.45 -6.54
C MET A 398 -4.12 -5.59 -6.50
N ASP A 399 -2.89 -5.36 -6.95
CA ASP A 399 -1.83 -6.38 -6.81
C ASP A 399 -1.57 -6.68 -5.32
N CYS A 400 -1.85 -5.70 -4.44
CA CYS A 400 -1.73 -5.82 -2.99
C CYS A 400 -3.03 -5.76 -2.20
N HIS A 401 -3.95 -4.85 -2.54
CA HIS A 401 -5.17 -4.59 -1.79
C HIS A 401 -6.36 -5.45 -2.24
N LYS A 402 -6.19 -6.77 -2.16
CA LYS A 402 -7.26 -7.76 -2.40
C LYS A 402 -7.09 -9.01 -1.52
N SER A 403 -8.21 -9.67 -1.21
CA SER A 403 -8.27 -10.97 -0.54
C SER A 403 -7.39 -12.00 -1.26
N ARG A 404 -6.72 -12.86 -0.48
CA ARG A 404 -5.89 -13.96 -1.01
C ARG A 404 -6.60 -15.31 -0.94
N ARG A 405 -7.87 -15.33 -0.54
CA ARG A 405 -8.65 -16.55 -0.37
C ARG A 405 -9.91 -16.47 -1.21
N ASN A 406 -10.23 -17.58 -1.89
CA ASN A 406 -11.54 -17.76 -2.48
C ASN A 406 -12.55 -17.91 -1.33
N ALA A 407 -13.43 -16.93 -1.17
CA ALA A 407 -14.36 -16.88 -0.06
C ALA A 407 -15.35 -18.06 -0.07
N ALA A 408 -15.82 -18.48 -1.24
CA ALA A 408 -16.81 -19.56 -1.35
C ALA A 408 -16.28 -20.90 -0.82
N THR A 409 -15.01 -21.21 -1.07
CA THR A 409 -14.40 -22.47 -0.61
C THR A 409 -13.75 -22.33 0.76
N PHE A 410 -13.17 -21.18 1.09
CA PHE A 410 -12.44 -21.00 2.35
C PHE A 410 -13.36 -20.76 3.55
N SER A 411 -14.49 -20.06 3.37
CA SER A 411 -15.42 -19.71 4.46
C SER A 411 -16.09 -20.90 5.14
N ILE A 412 -16.02 -22.10 4.55
CA ILE A 412 -16.56 -23.34 5.12
C ILE A 412 -15.49 -24.23 5.78
N THR A 413 -14.22 -23.85 5.67
CA THR A 413 -13.10 -24.58 6.30
C THR A 413 -13.10 -24.42 7.83
N THR A 414 -12.38 -25.28 8.53
CA THR A 414 -12.20 -25.16 9.98
C THR A 414 -11.51 -23.84 10.34
N VAL A 415 -12.14 -23.06 11.21
CA VAL A 415 -11.54 -21.84 11.77
C VAL A 415 -10.31 -22.23 12.60
N SER A 416 -9.13 -21.86 12.13
CA SER A 416 -7.86 -22.39 12.65
C SER A 416 -7.08 -21.39 13.52
N SER A 417 -7.37 -20.09 13.42
CA SER A 417 -6.71 -19.04 14.18
C SER A 417 -7.52 -17.74 14.16
N ALA A 418 -7.08 -16.73 14.93
CA ALA A 418 -7.62 -15.37 14.86
C ALA A 418 -7.44 -14.71 13.48
N ASN A 419 -6.46 -15.17 12.68
CA ASN A 419 -6.19 -14.66 11.34
C ASN A 419 -6.87 -15.49 10.23
N TRP A 420 -7.73 -16.45 10.60
CA TRP A 420 -8.58 -17.15 9.63
C TRP A 420 -9.51 -16.14 8.96
N GLY A 421 -9.71 -16.21 7.65
CA GLY A 421 -10.60 -15.32 6.91
C GLY A 421 -10.08 -15.01 5.50
N PRO A 422 -10.36 -13.82 4.94
CA PRO A 422 -9.94 -13.44 3.58
C PRO A 422 -8.43 -13.30 3.37
N HIS A 423 -7.64 -13.33 4.46
CA HIS A 423 -6.18 -13.14 4.43
C HIS A 423 -5.80 -11.73 3.96
N HIS A 424 -6.17 -10.73 4.79
CA HIS A 424 -5.89 -9.28 4.77
C HIS A 424 -6.31 -8.49 3.51
N SER A 425 -6.48 -7.18 3.70
CA SER A 425 -6.71 -6.14 2.67
C SER A 425 -7.74 -6.49 1.60
N THR A 426 -9.03 -6.36 1.94
CA THR A 426 -10.18 -6.74 1.08
C THR A 426 -10.72 -5.58 0.23
N GLN A 427 -10.02 -4.45 0.18
CA GLN A 427 -10.52 -3.21 -0.44
C GLN A 427 -10.97 -3.41 -1.88
N GLY A 428 -10.17 -4.14 -2.66
CA GLY A 428 -10.47 -4.47 -4.02
C GLY A 428 -11.70 -5.33 -4.22
N ASP A 429 -11.83 -6.38 -3.41
CA ASP A 429 -12.97 -7.28 -3.41
C ASP A 429 -14.26 -6.52 -3.05
N VAL A 430 -14.19 -5.65 -2.03
CA VAL A 430 -15.33 -4.87 -1.52
C VAL A 430 -15.76 -3.81 -2.53
N LEU A 431 -14.81 -3.06 -3.10
CA LEU A 431 -15.08 -2.08 -4.16
C LEU A 431 -15.84 -2.74 -5.33
N LEU A 432 -15.44 -3.95 -5.71
CA LEU A 432 -16.09 -4.71 -6.78
C LEU A 432 -17.39 -5.39 -6.35
N GLY A 433 -17.61 -5.59 -5.05
CA GLY A 433 -18.73 -6.35 -4.50
C GLY A 433 -18.62 -7.86 -4.78
N LEU A 434 -17.40 -8.41 -4.76
CA LEU A 434 -17.09 -9.78 -5.19
C LEU A 434 -16.27 -10.53 -4.15
N ASN A 435 -16.17 -11.87 -4.30
CA ASN A 435 -15.35 -12.73 -3.44
C ASN A 435 -15.64 -12.59 -1.93
N TYR A 436 -16.93 -12.50 -1.58
CA TYR A 436 -17.45 -12.58 -0.22
C TYR A 436 -18.03 -13.99 0.06
N ALA A 437 -18.28 -14.32 1.33
CA ALA A 437 -18.91 -15.59 1.68
C ALA A 437 -20.42 -15.53 1.40
N PRO A 438 -20.96 -16.36 0.50
CA PRO A 438 -22.33 -16.20 0.03
C PRO A 438 -23.34 -16.59 1.12
N LEU A 439 -24.14 -15.59 1.52
CA LEU A 439 -25.29 -15.66 2.42
C LEU A 439 -26.39 -14.78 1.82
N GLY A 440 -27.55 -15.38 1.50
CA GLY A 440 -28.62 -14.69 0.78
C GLY A 440 -28.31 -14.48 -0.71
N PHE A 441 -28.84 -13.40 -1.27
CA PHE A 441 -28.83 -13.10 -2.70
C PHE A 441 -27.54 -12.44 -3.19
N ALA A 442 -27.43 -12.31 -4.51
CA ALA A 442 -26.33 -11.57 -5.13
C ALA A 442 -26.43 -10.09 -4.73
N ILE A 443 -25.31 -9.50 -4.34
CA ILE A 443 -25.26 -8.12 -3.86
C ILE A 443 -24.45 -7.31 -4.86
N SER A 444 -24.91 -6.12 -5.22
CA SER A 444 -24.19 -5.22 -6.13
C SER A 444 -24.22 -3.80 -5.59
N GLY A 445 -23.18 -3.03 -5.92
CA GLY A 445 -23.16 -1.59 -5.69
C GLY A 445 -22.47 -0.84 -6.83
N SER A 446 -22.51 0.49 -6.76
CA SER A 446 -22.19 1.39 -7.87
C SER A 446 -20.71 1.77 -7.96
N HIS A 447 -19.98 1.79 -6.85
CA HIS A 447 -18.57 2.24 -6.80
C HIS A 447 -17.59 1.35 -7.60
N LYS A 448 -17.98 0.12 -7.93
CA LYS A 448 -17.25 -0.73 -8.89
C LYS A 448 -17.08 -0.08 -10.28
N ASN A 449 -17.89 0.92 -10.60
CA ASN A 449 -17.91 1.62 -11.88
C ASN A 449 -17.04 2.90 -11.89
N ILE A 450 -16.36 3.24 -10.80
CA ILE A 450 -15.49 4.43 -10.74
C ILE A 450 -14.34 4.27 -11.75
N THR A 451 -14.19 5.25 -12.64
CA THR A 451 -13.10 5.26 -13.62
C THR A 451 -11.75 5.29 -12.92
N GLY A 452 -10.85 4.38 -13.31
CA GLY A 452 -9.55 4.21 -12.64
C GLY A 452 -9.61 3.52 -11.27
N GLY A 453 -10.80 3.18 -10.76
CA GLY A 453 -10.98 2.51 -9.48
C GLY A 453 -10.36 3.29 -8.32
N CYS A 454 -9.40 2.67 -7.62
CA CYS A 454 -8.74 3.23 -6.44
C CYS A 454 -8.11 4.61 -6.69
N VAL A 455 -7.43 4.80 -7.83
CA VAL A 455 -6.73 6.06 -8.12
C VAL A 455 -7.69 7.21 -8.39
N GLY A 456 -8.93 6.92 -8.82
CA GLY A 456 -9.97 7.92 -9.03
C GLY A 456 -10.39 8.64 -7.75
N CYS A 457 -10.22 8.01 -6.59
CA CYS A 457 -10.47 8.65 -5.29
C CYS A 457 -9.15 9.02 -4.60
N HIS A 458 -8.29 8.04 -4.35
CA HIS A 458 -7.12 8.19 -3.47
C HIS A 458 -6.00 9.05 -4.07
N MET A 459 -5.89 9.09 -5.40
CA MET A 459 -4.83 9.84 -6.10
C MET A 459 -5.34 11.10 -6.78
N THR A 460 -6.62 11.45 -6.62
CA THR A 460 -7.11 12.72 -7.15
C THR A 460 -6.30 13.86 -6.52
N PRO A 461 -5.72 14.78 -7.32
CA PRO A 461 -4.89 15.85 -6.77
C PRO A 461 -5.66 16.73 -5.79
N THR A 462 -4.97 17.19 -4.76
CA THR A 462 -5.49 18.20 -3.84
C THR A 462 -5.14 19.58 -4.39
N THR A 463 -6.12 20.48 -4.47
CA THR A 463 -5.89 21.85 -4.93
C THR A 463 -4.90 22.54 -4.00
N ASP A 464 -3.87 23.16 -4.58
CA ASP A 464 -2.92 23.96 -3.80
C ASP A 464 -3.57 25.26 -3.32
N THR A 465 -3.81 25.34 -2.02
CA THR A 465 -4.31 26.55 -1.34
C THR A 465 -3.20 27.28 -0.57
N GLY A 466 -1.94 26.90 -0.75
CA GLY A 466 -0.81 27.36 0.07
C GLY A 466 -0.76 26.72 1.46
N THR A 467 -1.50 25.62 1.67
CA THR A 467 -1.54 24.88 2.95
C THR A 467 -0.80 23.55 2.84
N VAL A 468 -0.22 23.06 3.95
CA VAL A 468 0.41 21.72 4.04
C VAL A 468 -0.58 20.57 3.87
N THR A 469 -1.88 20.86 3.82
CA THR A 469 -2.93 19.86 3.62
C THR A 469 -2.79 19.17 2.27
N ARG A 470 -2.37 19.89 1.21
CA ARG A 470 -2.14 19.27 -0.10
C ARG A 470 -1.18 18.08 -0.02
N ASP A 471 -0.12 18.21 0.77
CA ASP A 471 0.91 17.18 0.88
C ASP A 471 0.47 16.00 1.77
N LYS A 472 -0.73 16.05 2.37
CA LYS A 472 -1.25 15.03 3.32
C LYS A 472 -2.45 14.24 2.82
N VAL A 473 -3.14 14.69 1.76
CA VAL A 473 -4.30 14.03 1.17
C VAL A 473 -4.25 14.07 -0.35
N GLY A 474 -4.86 13.08 -1.02
CA GLY A 474 -4.80 12.94 -2.47
C GLY A 474 -3.41 12.55 -2.98
N GLY A 475 -3.24 12.59 -4.30
CA GLY A 475 -1.94 12.36 -4.95
C GLY A 475 -1.20 11.11 -4.44
N HIS A 476 0.09 11.24 -4.14
CA HIS A 476 0.95 10.17 -3.64
C HIS A 476 0.84 9.93 -2.13
N SER A 477 0.04 10.72 -1.40
CA SER A 477 -0.28 10.47 0.00
C SER A 477 -1.29 9.33 0.14
N MET A 478 -2.15 9.14 -0.88
CA MET A 478 -3.23 8.16 -0.93
C MET A 478 -4.28 8.31 0.18
N ARG A 479 -4.20 9.36 0.99
CA ARG A 479 -5.12 9.61 2.10
C ARG A 479 -6.29 10.45 1.62
N LEU A 480 -7.45 10.23 2.23
CA LEU A 480 -8.64 11.03 1.99
C LEU A 480 -9.00 11.96 3.17
N HIS A 481 -8.22 11.93 4.25
CA HIS A 481 -8.45 12.78 5.42
C HIS A 481 -7.12 13.23 6.04
N ASP A 482 -6.99 14.53 6.28
CA ASP A 482 -5.94 15.11 7.12
C ASP A 482 -6.51 15.39 8.50
N SER A 483 -6.14 14.56 9.47
CA SER A 483 -6.57 14.72 10.86
C SER A 483 -6.04 16.00 11.52
N THR A 484 -4.98 16.62 10.99
CA THR A 484 -4.38 17.84 11.57
C THR A 484 -5.27 19.06 11.32
N SER A 485 -5.74 19.21 10.08
CA SER A 485 -6.63 20.30 9.66
C SER A 485 -8.11 19.91 9.69
N ASN A 486 -8.40 18.65 10.01
CA ASN A 486 -9.71 18.02 9.87
C ASN A 486 -10.32 18.19 8.47
N TYR A 487 -9.47 18.14 7.44
CA TYR A 487 -9.88 18.32 6.05
C TYR A 487 -10.20 16.97 5.40
N TYR A 488 -11.35 16.89 4.74
CA TYR A 488 -11.83 15.72 4.00
C TYR A 488 -11.65 15.92 2.51
N HIS A 489 -10.88 15.05 1.87
CA HIS A 489 -10.62 15.10 0.43
C HIS A 489 -11.75 14.42 -0.34
N VAL A 490 -12.81 15.18 -0.58
CA VAL A 490 -14.02 14.71 -1.28
C VAL A 490 -14.11 15.22 -2.72
N SER A 491 -13.05 15.82 -3.26
CA SER A 491 -13.07 16.42 -4.62
C SER A 491 -13.47 15.39 -5.68
N ALA A 492 -12.95 14.16 -5.57
CA ALA A 492 -13.29 13.02 -6.42
C ALA A 492 -14.77 12.61 -6.35
N CYS A 493 -15.47 12.94 -5.25
CA CYS A 493 -16.88 12.58 -5.06
C CYS A 493 -17.83 13.56 -5.75
N THR A 494 -17.41 14.82 -5.93
CA THR A 494 -18.30 15.93 -6.27
C THR A 494 -19.04 15.78 -7.60
N SER A 495 -18.48 15.07 -8.57
CA SER A 495 -19.12 14.83 -9.87
C SER A 495 -20.38 13.96 -9.77
N CYS A 496 -20.42 13.04 -8.79
CA CYS A 496 -21.54 12.13 -8.55
C CYS A 496 -22.36 12.54 -7.31
N HIS A 497 -21.72 13.22 -6.37
CA HIS A 497 -22.28 13.65 -5.09
C HIS A 497 -22.10 15.16 -4.89
N PRO A 498 -22.86 15.99 -5.63
CA PRO A 498 -22.73 17.44 -5.57
C PRO A 498 -23.06 17.97 -4.16
N GLY A 499 -22.31 18.98 -3.72
CA GLY A 499 -22.52 19.67 -2.44
C GLY A 499 -22.01 18.94 -1.19
N LYS A 500 -21.36 17.78 -1.32
CA LYS A 500 -20.75 17.07 -0.20
C LYS A 500 -19.34 17.61 0.07
N THR A 501 -19.03 17.81 1.35
CA THR A 501 -17.79 18.46 1.82
C THR A 501 -17.04 17.63 2.86
N LYS A 502 -17.72 16.72 3.56
CA LYS A 502 -17.16 15.81 4.56
C LYS A 502 -17.92 14.48 4.61
N TRP A 503 -17.39 13.48 5.30
CA TRP A 503 -18.02 12.16 5.40
C TRP A 503 -19.42 12.18 6.00
N ASP A 504 -19.68 13.06 6.98
CA ASP A 504 -21.00 13.20 7.60
C ASP A 504 -22.09 13.66 6.62
N ASP A 505 -21.72 14.24 5.48
CA ASP A 505 -22.71 14.69 4.51
C ASP A 505 -23.30 13.51 3.72
N PHE A 506 -22.68 12.32 3.77
CA PHE A 506 -23.10 11.11 3.07
C PHE A 506 -24.04 10.27 3.95
N VAL A 507 -25.25 10.79 4.16
CA VAL A 507 -26.32 10.15 4.95
C VAL A 507 -26.87 8.91 4.22
N ALA A 508 -27.05 7.81 4.95
CA ALA A 508 -27.69 6.62 4.45
C ALA A 508 -29.19 6.86 4.18
N PRO A 509 -29.82 6.13 3.25
CA PRO A 509 -31.25 6.32 2.96
C PRO A 509 -32.18 5.79 4.05
N GLN A 510 -31.67 4.97 4.98
CA GLN A 510 -32.42 4.34 6.05
C GLN A 510 -31.47 3.96 7.18
N ASP A 511 -32.04 3.76 8.35
CA ASP A 511 -31.40 3.12 9.51
C ASP A 511 -31.08 1.67 9.13
N PHE A 512 -29.80 1.30 9.12
CA PHE A 512 -29.31 -0.04 8.79
C PHE A 512 -28.84 -0.82 10.02
N ASP A 513 -28.35 -0.14 11.05
CA ASP A 513 -27.90 -0.79 12.29
C ASP A 513 -29.02 -0.99 13.33
N GLY A 514 -30.19 -0.40 13.10
CA GLY A 514 -31.38 -0.54 13.93
C GLY A 514 -31.32 0.24 15.23
N ASP A 515 -30.50 1.29 15.33
CA ASP A 515 -30.40 2.13 16.53
C ASP A 515 -31.52 3.18 16.66
N GLY A 516 -32.36 3.32 15.62
CA GLY A 516 -33.48 4.25 15.55
C GLY A 516 -33.14 5.58 14.87
N ASN A 517 -31.91 5.80 14.43
CA ASN A 517 -31.46 7.01 13.74
C ASN A 517 -31.08 6.70 12.29
N ILE A 518 -31.30 7.68 11.40
CA ILE A 518 -30.74 7.63 10.04
C ILE A 518 -29.47 8.48 10.05
N GLU A 519 -28.33 7.84 9.82
CA GLU A 519 -27.01 8.43 10.02
C GLU A 519 -26.12 8.41 8.75
N PRO A 520 -24.95 9.09 8.76
CA PRO A 520 -23.93 8.91 7.74
C PRO A 520 -23.51 7.45 7.58
N TRP A 521 -23.25 7.03 6.34
CA TRP A 521 -22.89 5.64 6.01
C TRP A 521 -21.82 5.03 6.90
N GLN A 522 -20.78 5.78 7.27
CA GLN A 522 -19.71 5.24 8.12
C GLN A 522 -20.19 4.89 9.53
N LYS A 523 -21.17 5.61 10.07
CA LYS A 523 -21.75 5.32 11.38
C LYS A 523 -22.66 4.11 11.32
N GLU A 524 -23.55 4.07 10.34
CA GLU A 524 -24.42 2.92 10.04
C GLU A 524 -23.61 1.63 9.92
N ILE A 525 -22.56 1.62 9.08
CA ILE A 525 -21.70 0.44 8.93
C ILE A 525 -20.94 0.12 10.22
N SER A 526 -20.53 1.12 10.99
CA SER A 526 -19.88 0.90 12.29
C SER A 526 -20.83 0.24 13.30
N GLY A 527 -22.09 0.67 13.38
CA GLY A 527 -23.11 0.05 14.21
C GLY A 527 -23.48 -1.37 13.75
N MET A 528 -23.55 -1.61 12.44
CA MET A 528 -23.75 -2.96 11.91
C MET A 528 -22.59 -3.90 12.26
N LEU A 529 -21.33 -3.41 12.21
CA LEU A 529 -20.17 -4.17 12.67
C LEU A 529 -20.23 -4.44 14.17
N TYR A 530 -20.72 -3.50 14.97
CA TYR A 530 -21.00 -3.71 16.39
C TYR A 530 -22.05 -4.81 16.60
N ASN A 531 -23.18 -4.76 15.90
CA ASN A 531 -24.21 -5.79 15.96
C ASN A 531 -23.66 -7.18 15.61
N MET A 532 -22.78 -7.27 14.61
CA MET A 532 -22.09 -8.52 14.28
C MET A 532 -21.19 -9.01 15.43
N ARG A 533 -20.44 -8.13 16.10
CA ARG A 533 -19.60 -8.52 17.25
C ARG A 533 -20.43 -9.02 18.42
N VAL A 534 -21.60 -8.41 18.66
CA VAL A 534 -22.54 -8.84 19.70
C VAL A 534 -23.24 -10.15 19.33
N ALA A 535 -23.58 -10.36 18.05
CA ALA A 535 -24.30 -11.56 17.61
C ALA A 535 -23.39 -12.78 17.41
N LEU A 536 -22.10 -12.58 17.11
CA LEU A 536 -21.13 -13.66 17.00
C LEU A 536 -20.65 -14.13 18.39
N PRO A 537 -20.22 -15.40 18.54
CA PRO A 537 -19.73 -15.90 19.81
C PRO A 537 -18.51 -15.11 20.36
N PRO A 538 -18.50 -14.75 21.66
CA PRO A 538 -19.54 -15.00 22.66
C PRO A 538 -20.77 -14.08 22.49
N VAL A 539 -21.94 -14.68 22.28
CA VAL A 539 -23.18 -13.96 21.99
C VAL A 539 -23.55 -13.04 23.15
N GLY A 540 -23.91 -11.80 22.85
CA GLY A 540 -24.32 -10.77 23.80
C GLY A 540 -23.19 -9.88 24.33
N LEU A 541 -21.94 -10.09 23.89
CA LEU A 541 -20.79 -9.27 24.27
C LEU A 541 -20.19 -8.61 23.03
N ASP A 542 -19.72 -7.36 23.15
CA ASP A 542 -19.01 -6.67 22.07
C ASP A 542 -17.58 -7.22 21.87
N SER A 543 -17.49 -8.48 21.44
CA SER A 543 -16.23 -9.20 21.25
C SER A 543 -16.46 -10.44 20.40
N ILE A 544 -15.43 -10.90 19.68
CA ILE A 544 -15.49 -12.17 18.95
C ILE A 544 -14.40 -13.12 19.46
N ASN A 545 -14.80 -14.33 19.80
CA ASN A 545 -13.91 -15.42 20.17
C ASN A 545 -13.96 -16.51 19.09
N TRP A 546 -12.92 -16.53 18.25
CA TRP A 546 -12.82 -17.48 17.14
C TRP A 546 -12.76 -18.94 17.61
N GLN A 547 -12.31 -19.22 18.84
CA GLN A 547 -12.30 -20.58 19.38
C GLN A 547 -13.71 -21.12 19.63
N LEU A 548 -14.66 -20.25 20.01
CA LEU A 548 -16.07 -20.64 20.16
C LEU A 548 -16.71 -20.94 18.80
N ILE A 549 -16.36 -20.16 17.77
CA ILE A 549 -16.79 -20.42 16.39
C ILE A 549 -16.20 -21.73 15.86
N LYS A 550 -14.92 -22.01 16.19
CA LYS A 550 -14.28 -23.29 15.85
C LYS A 550 -14.98 -24.47 16.52
N ALA A 551 -15.46 -24.32 17.75
CA ALA A 551 -16.14 -25.38 18.48
C ALA A 551 -17.44 -25.81 17.78
N ASP A 552 -18.19 -24.86 17.21
CA ASP A 552 -19.36 -25.12 16.36
C ASP A 552 -18.97 -25.37 14.89
N SER A 553 -18.13 -26.39 14.68
CA SER A 553 -17.48 -26.65 13.38
C SER A 553 -18.45 -26.97 12.22
N LEU A 554 -19.66 -27.44 12.53
CA LEU A 554 -20.68 -27.85 11.55
C LEU A 554 -21.54 -26.68 11.08
N ASN A 555 -21.53 -25.55 11.78
CA ASN A 555 -22.34 -24.39 11.46
C ASN A 555 -21.68 -23.53 10.36
N ASN A 556 -21.99 -23.86 9.11
CA ASN A 556 -21.47 -23.12 7.96
C ASN A 556 -21.96 -21.67 7.90
N ASN A 557 -23.18 -21.38 8.35
CA ASN A 557 -23.69 -20.01 8.38
C ASN A 557 -22.89 -19.15 9.35
N LEU A 558 -22.58 -19.67 10.53
CA LEU A 558 -21.75 -19.00 11.52
C LEU A 558 -20.35 -18.70 10.97
N LYS A 559 -19.69 -19.67 10.34
CA LYS A 559 -18.36 -19.47 9.73
C LYS A 559 -18.39 -18.44 8.59
N LYS A 560 -19.41 -18.49 7.72
CA LYS A 560 -19.58 -17.51 6.63
C LYS A 560 -19.84 -16.09 7.16
N ALA A 561 -20.68 -15.96 8.17
CA ALA A 561 -20.98 -14.67 8.80
C ALA A 561 -19.72 -14.07 9.46
N TYR A 562 -18.93 -14.89 10.15
CA TYR A 562 -17.64 -14.48 10.68
C TYR A 562 -16.64 -14.08 9.58
N TYR A 563 -16.59 -14.84 8.47
CA TYR A 563 -15.77 -14.47 7.30
C TYR A 563 -16.17 -13.11 6.74
N ASN A 564 -17.47 -12.85 6.57
CA ASN A 564 -17.99 -11.59 6.05
C ASN A 564 -17.72 -10.41 7.00
N TYR A 565 -17.82 -10.63 8.31
CA TYR A 565 -17.40 -9.65 9.32
C TYR A 565 -15.92 -9.28 9.12
N LEU A 566 -15.02 -10.27 9.02
CA LEU A 566 -13.60 -10.02 8.80
C LEU A 566 -13.32 -9.38 7.45
N TYR A 567 -14.12 -9.70 6.44
CA TYR A 567 -14.02 -9.14 5.10
C TYR A 567 -14.38 -7.66 5.06
N ILE A 568 -15.44 -7.22 5.75
CA ILE A 568 -15.76 -5.80 5.87
C ILE A 568 -14.86 -5.09 6.88
N SER A 569 -14.48 -5.74 7.98
CA SER A 569 -13.55 -5.15 8.95
C SER A 569 -12.17 -4.93 8.33
N GLY A 570 -11.69 -5.85 7.48
CA GLY A 570 -10.41 -5.75 6.78
C GLY A 570 -10.40 -4.75 5.61
N ASP A 571 -11.57 -4.28 5.18
CA ASP A 571 -11.71 -3.24 4.18
C ASP A 571 -11.27 -1.88 4.73
N GLY A 572 -11.72 -1.57 5.95
CA GLY A 572 -11.36 -0.36 6.69
C GLY A 572 -11.98 0.94 6.17
N SER A 573 -12.79 0.92 5.11
CA SER A 573 -13.43 2.13 4.57
C SER A 573 -14.72 2.53 5.29
N LEU A 574 -15.22 1.66 6.18
CA LEU A 574 -16.54 1.78 6.82
C LEU A 574 -17.66 1.97 5.79
N GLY A 575 -17.59 1.20 4.71
CA GLY A 575 -18.59 1.20 3.64
C GLY A 575 -18.33 2.19 2.50
N LEU A 576 -17.38 3.14 2.62
CA LEU A 576 -17.14 4.10 1.53
C LEU A 576 -16.70 3.43 0.21
N HIS A 577 -16.02 2.29 0.26
CA HIS A 577 -15.70 1.54 -0.96
C HIS A 577 -16.94 0.99 -1.66
N ASN A 578 -17.99 0.59 -0.93
CA ASN A 578 -19.22 0.07 -1.51
C ASN A 578 -20.39 0.02 -0.51
N PRO A 579 -21.08 1.14 -0.24
CA PRO A 579 -21.88 1.30 0.98
C PRO A 579 -23.09 0.36 1.05
N PHE A 580 -23.92 0.34 0.01
CA PHE A 580 -25.08 -0.55 -0.07
C PHE A 580 -24.69 -2.03 -0.05
N PHE A 581 -23.61 -2.39 -0.75
CA PHE A 581 -23.11 -3.76 -0.75
C PHE A 581 -22.69 -4.18 0.65
N THR A 582 -21.94 -3.33 1.35
CA THR A 582 -21.45 -3.59 2.69
C THR A 582 -22.62 -3.75 3.67
N ALA A 583 -23.59 -2.84 3.65
CA ALA A 583 -24.77 -2.93 4.51
C ALA A 583 -25.53 -4.24 4.27
N GLN A 584 -25.88 -4.53 3.00
CA GLN A 584 -26.64 -5.73 2.67
C GLN A 584 -25.88 -7.02 3.03
N LEU A 585 -24.55 -7.04 2.87
CA LEU A 585 -23.73 -8.20 3.24
C LEU A 585 -23.76 -8.45 4.76
N LEU A 586 -23.66 -7.40 5.56
CA LEU A 586 -23.73 -7.49 7.02
C LEU A 586 -25.13 -7.91 7.48
N MET A 587 -26.20 -7.34 6.90
CA MET A 587 -27.58 -7.76 7.19
C MET A 587 -27.80 -9.24 6.88
N ASN A 588 -27.38 -9.69 5.70
CA ASN A 588 -27.51 -11.11 5.31
C ASN A 588 -26.71 -12.02 6.26
N SER A 589 -25.54 -11.57 6.70
CA SER A 589 -24.69 -12.30 7.63
C SER A 589 -25.34 -12.42 9.01
N LEU A 590 -25.93 -11.33 9.51
CA LEU A 590 -26.67 -11.31 10.77
C LEU A 590 -27.93 -12.19 10.70
N ASN A 591 -28.76 -12.01 9.66
CA ASN A 591 -29.94 -12.83 9.40
C ASN A 591 -29.61 -14.33 9.44
N ALA A 592 -28.53 -14.74 8.77
CA ALA A 592 -28.14 -16.14 8.66
C ALA A 592 -27.77 -16.81 9.99
N ILE A 593 -27.21 -16.07 10.95
CA ILE A 593 -26.82 -16.60 12.27
C ILE A 593 -27.94 -16.56 13.30
N VAL A 594 -29.00 -15.77 13.06
CA VAL A 594 -30.22 -15.75 13.89
C VAL A 594 -31.35 -16.61 13.31
N GLY A 595 -31.09 -17.39 12.26
CA GLY A 595 -32.05 -18.34 11.68
C GLY A 595 -33.10 -17.71 10.76
N ILE A 596 -32.84 -16.49 10.26
CA ILE A 596 -33.68 -15.77 9.31
C ILE A 596 -33.09 -15.95 7.91
N THR A 597 -33.92 -16.37 6.95
CA THR A 597 -33.52 -16.54 5.55
C THR A 597 -34.39 -15.68 4.65
N GLN A 598 -33.79 -14.90 3.75
CA GLN A 598 -34.52 -14.22 2.68
C GLN A 598 -34.74 -15.21 1.52
N ASN A 599 -35.98 -15.37 1.08
CA ASN A 599 -36.37 -16.39 0.10
C ASN A 599 -36.54 -15.85 -1.32
N SER A 600 -36.62 -14.52 -1.49
CA SER A 600 -36.78 -13.89 -2.80
C SER A 600 -36.13 -12.50 -2.84
N GLU A 601 -35.64 -12.11 -4.02
CA GLU A 601 -35.27 -10.72 -4.36
C GLU A 601 -36.52 -9.89 -4.73
N GLU A 602 -37.65 -10.54 -5.01
CA GLU A 602 -38.90 -9.86 -5.32
C GLU A 602 -39.38 -9.09 -4.07
N ILE A 603 -39.48 -7.77 -4.20
CA ILE A 603 -40.01 -6.89 -3.15
C ILE A 603 -41.54 -7.06 -3.12
N PRO A 604 -42.12 -7.55 -2.02
CA PRO A 604 -43.56 -7.65 -1.87
C PRO A 604 -44.23 -6.28 -1.98
N ILE A 605 -45.48 -6.25 -2.44
CA ILE A 605 -46.25 -5.00 -2.52
C ILE A 605 -46.94 -4.70 -1.17
N VAL A 606 -47.23 -5.74 -0.38
CA VAL A 606 -47.95 -5.64 0.89
C VAL A 606 -47.24 -6.42 1.99
N TYR A 607 -47.42 -6.00 3.24
CA TYR A 607 -47.00 -6.79 4.40
C TYR A 607 -47.82 -8.07 4.49
N ALA A 608 -47.16 -9.18 4.85
CA ALA A 608 -47.86 -10.44 5.13
C ALA A 608 -47.17 -11.22 6.25
N LEU A 609 -47.96 -11.97 7.02
CA LEU A 609 -47.47 -13.04 7.90
C LEU A 609 -48.23 -14.30 7.52
N SER A 610 -47.51 -15.34 7.12
CA SER A 610 -48.07 -16.63 6.75
C SER A 610 -48.34 -17.50 7.98
N GLN A 611 -49.25 -18.46 7.83
CA GLN A 611 -49.36 -19.53 8.82
C GLN A 611 -48.07 -20.34 8.86
N ASN A 612 -47.56 -20.63 10.05
CA ASN A 612 -46.37 -21.47 10.22
C ASN A 612 -46.61 -22.86 9.62
N TYR A 613 -45.59 -23.44 9.01
CA TYR A 613 -45.67 -24.77 8.40
C TYR A 613 -44.44 -25.62 8.75
N PRO A 614 -44.64 -26.87 9.23
CA PRO A 614 -45.94 -27.51 9.52
C PRO A 614 -46.67 -26.85 10.72
N ASN A 615 -47.99 -27.02 10.82
CA ASN A 615 -48.80 -26.69 12.00
C ASN A 615 -49.99 -27.68 12.10
N PRO A 616 -50.04 -28.59 13.10
CA PRO A 616 -49.11 -28.70 14.22
C PRO A 616 -47.67 -29.05 13.82
N PHE A 617 -46.69 -28.71 14.66
CA PHE A 617 -45.26 -28.94 14.39
C PHE A 617 -44.58 -29.79 15.46
N ASN A 618 -43.50 -30.49 15.07
CA ASN A 618 -42.62 -31.27 15.96
C ASN A 618 -41.22 -31.46 15.34
N PRO A 619 -40.11 -31.10 16.00
CA PRO A 619 -40.00 -30.03 17.01
C PRO A 619 -39.83 -28.64 16.37
N SER A 620 -39.75 -28.56 15.03
CA SER A 620 -39.43 -27.32 14.29
C SER A 620 -40.52 -26.92 13.29
N THR A 621 -40.68 -25.62 13.06
CA THR A 621 -41.60 -25.03 12.08
C THR A 621 -41.00 -23.80 11.41
N LYS A 622 -41.51 -23.44 10.23
CA LYS A 622 -41.11 -22.25 9.48
C LYS A 622 -42.23 -21.22 9.50
N ILE A 623 -41.88 -19.96 9.76
CA ILE A 623 -42.78 -18.81 9.75
C ILE A 623 -42.35 -17.91 8.59
N ASN A 624 -43.22 -17.73 7.60
CA ASN A 624 -42.94 -16.86 6.45
C ASN A 624 -43.60 -15.49 6.63
N PHE A 625 -42.92 -14.43 6.22
CA PHE A 625 -43.44 -13.07 6.26
C PHE A 625 -42.86 -12.21 5.15
N ASP A 626 -43.62 -11.19 4.75
CA ASP A 626 -43.32 -10.32 3.62
C ASP A 626 -43.19 -8.87 4.12
N LEU A 627 -42.13 -8.19 3.70
CA LEU A 627 -41.83 -6.79 4.03
C LEU A 627 -41.77 -5.96 2.72
N PRO A 628 -42.76 -5.12 2.42
CA PRO A 628 -42.74 -4.25 1.24
C PRO A 628 -41.79 -3.05 1.36
N LYS A 629 -41.40 -2.72 2.59
CA LYS A 629 -40.46 -1.64 2.92
C LYS A 629 -39.49 -2.09 3.99
N ALA A 630 -38.33 -1.45 4.04
CA ALA A 630 -37.38 -1.66 5.12
C ALA A 630 -37.98 -1.22 6.46
N GLY A 631 -37.58 -1.86 7.55
CA GLY A 631 -37.98 -1.45 8.88
C GLY A 631 -37.52 -2.40 9.98
N PHE A 632 -37.71 -1.96 11.23
CA PHE A 632 -37.34 -2.74 12.40
C PHE A 632 -38.38 -3.82 12.65
N VAL A 633 -37.95 -5.07 12.62
CA VAL A 633 -38.82 -6.24 12.74
C VAL A 633 -38.55 -6.99 14.03
N THR A 634 -39.59 -7.16 14.83
CA THR A 634 -39.60 -8.09 15.95
C THR A 634 -40.54 -9.26 15.67
N ILE A 635 -40.07 -10.47 15.90
CA ILE A 635 -40.90 -11.69 15.88
C ILE A 635 -40.76 -12.36 17.23
N ASN A 636 -41.84 -12.37 18.00
CA ASN A 636 -41.87 -12.90 19.35
C ASN A 636 -42.82 -14.10 19.42
N VAL A 637 -42.39 -15.15 20.10
CA VAL A 637 -43.19 -16.32 20.46
C VAL A 637 -43.65 -16.18 21.90
N TYR A 638 -44.95 -16.37 22.13
CA TYR A 638 -45.60 -16.32 23.43
C TYR A 638 -46.29 -17.65 23.74
N ASP A 639 -46.33 -18.03 25.02
CA ASP A 639 -47.18 -19.12 25.48
C ASP A 639 -48.64 -18.66 25.64
N ILE A 640 -49.53 -19.60 26.01
CA ILE A 640 -50.97 -19.32 26.16
C ILE A 640 -51.28 -18.28 27.27
N SER A 641 -50.36 -18.07 28.22
CA SER A 641 -50.51 -17.05 29.27
C SER A 641 -50.07 -15.66 28.82
N GLY A 642 -49.55 -15.53 27.60
CA GLY A 642 -49.03 -14.27 27.06
C GLY A 642 -47.58 -13.98 27.48
N ARG A 643 -46.89 -14.94 28.11
CA ARG A 643 -45.48 -14.79 28.48
C ARG A 643 -44.59 -14.99 27.27
N LEU A 644 -43.61 -14.10 27.09
CA LEU A 644 -42.61 -14.20 26.03
C LEU A 644 -41.73 -15.44 26.27
N VAL A 645 -41.74 -16.36 25.31
CA VAL A 645 -40.97 -17.62 25.32
C VAL A 645 -39.66 -17.45 24.59
N LYS A 646 -39.69 -16.83 23.40
CA LYS A 646 -38.52 -16.65 22.55
C LYS A 646 -38.72 -15.47 21.62
N GLN A 647 -37.67 -14.70 21.43
CA GLN A 647 -37.57 -13.71 20.36
C GLN A 647 -36.82 -14.35 19.18
N LEU A 648 -37.47 -14.44 18.02
CA LEU A 648 -36.95 -15.05 16.80
C LEU A 648 -36.33 -14.03 15.84
N ALA A 649 -36.79 -12.79 15.90
CA ALA A 649 -36.21 -11.66 15.17
C ALA A 649 -36.31 -10.42 16.05
N ASN A 650 -35.29 -9.55 16.01
CA ASN A 650 -35.26 -8.26 16.69
C ASN A 650 -34.20 -7.37 16.05
N GLN A 651 -34.43 -7.01 14.79
CA GLN A 651 -33.43 -6.29 14.00
C GLN A 651 -34.06 -5.57 12.82
N GLN A 652 -33.29 -4.66 12.25
CA GLN A 652 -33.61 -4.01 11.01
C GLN A 652 -33.55 -5.00 9.83
N MET A 653 -34.56 -4.95 8.95
CA MET A 653 -34.65 -5.82 7.78
C MET A 653 -34.93 -5.01 6.51
N SER A 654 -34.34 -5.43 5.39
CA SER A 654 -34.58 -4.86 4.05
C SER A 654 -35.97 -5.30 3.54
N PRO A 655 -36.50 -4.67 2.48
CA PRO A 655 -37.68 -5.18 1.80
C PRO A 655 -37.41 -6.58 1.21
N GLY A 656 -38.38 -7.49 1.33
CA GLY A 656 -38.25 -8.85 0.82
C GLY A 656 -39.21 -9.85 1.45
N LYS A 657 -39.09 -11.10 0.99
CA LYS A 657 -39.81 -12.26 1.54
C LYS A 657 -38.87 -13.06 2.44
N TYR A 658 -39.31 -13.37 3.66
CA TYR A 658 -38.46 -13.98 4.68
C TYR A 658 -39.10 -15.23 5.28
N THR A 659 -38.24 -16.13 5.74
CA THR A 659 -38.59 -17.27 6.60
C THR A 659 -37.75 -17.20 7.86
N VAL A 660 -38.39 -17.30 9.02
CA VAL A 660 -37.72 -17.59 10.29
C VAL A 660 -38.06 -18.99 10.74
N THR A 661 -37.06 -19.73 11.22
CA THR A 661 -37.26 -21.08 11.77
C THR A 661 -37.42 -21.00 13.28
N PHE A 662 -38.43 -21.69 13.81
CA PHE A 662 -38.62 -21.86 15.25
C PHE A 662 -38.44 -23.32 15.62
N ASP A 663 -37.45 -23.62 16.45
CA ASP A 663 -37.21 -24.94 17.03
C ASP A 663 -37.54 -24.93 18.52
N SER A 664 -38.47 -25.80 18.93
CA SER A 664 -38.90 -25.94 20.31
C SER A 664 -38.00 -26.85 21.16
N HIS A 665 -37.12 -27.63 20.52
CA HIS A 665 -36.25 -28.59 21.19
C HIS A 665 -35.25 -27.89 22.12
N GLU A 666 -34.61 -26.82 21.64
CA GLU A 666 -33.60 -26.05 22.40
C GLU A 666 -34.15 -25.41 23.67
N LEU A 667 -35.47 -25.13 23.70
CA LEU A 667 -36.15 -24.45 24.81
C LEU A 667 -36.91 -25.41 25.72
N ASN A 668 -36.87 -26.72 25.42
CA ASN A 668 -37.61 -27.77 26.11
C ASN A 668 -39.10 -27.44 26.37
N LEU A 669 -39.77 -26.89 25.35
CA LEU A 669 -41.18 -26.51 25.46
C LEU A 669 -42.10 -27.74 25.55
N SER A 670 -43.22 -27.60 26.25
CA SER A 670 -44.29 -28.61 26.34
C SER A 670 -45.25 -28.54 25.16
N SER A 671 -45.86 -29.67 24.78
CA SER A 671 -46.98 -29.69 23.83
C SER A 671 -48.07 -28.70 24.24
N GLY A 672 -48.64 -27.98 23.27
CA GLY A 672 -49.63 -26.95 23.57
C GLY A 672 -49.76 -25.87 22.49
N VAL A 673 -50.56 -24.86 22.82
CA VAL A 673 -50.81 -23.71 21.95
C VAL A 673 -49.82 -22.59 22.27
N TYR A 674 -49.21 -22.05 21.22
CA TYR A 674 -48.33 -20.88 21.27
C TYR A 674 -48.80 -19.85 20.26
N PHE A 675 -48.36 -18.61 20.43
CA PHE A 675 -48.63 -17.51 19.51
C PHE A 675 -47.33 -16.92 19.04
N TYR A 676 -47.23 -16.58 17.75
CA TYR A 676 -46.15 -15.74 17.24
C TYR A 676 -46.73 -14.43 16.73
N ARG A 677 -46.07 -13.34 17.09
CA ARG A 677 -46.43 -11.98 16.70
C ARG A 677 -45.28 -11.34 15.96
N ILE A 678 -45.56 -10.82 14.77
CA ILE A 678 -44.67 -9.91 14.07
C ILE A 678 -45.08 -8.47 14.39
N ASN A 679 -44.08 -7.62 14.59
CA ASN A 679 -44.22 -6.18 14.54
C ASN A 679 -43.13 -5.63 13.61
N ALA A 680 -43.54 -4.95 12.53
CA ALA A 680 -42.66 -4.30 11.57
C ALA A 680 -42.93 -2.78 11.58
N GLY A 681 -42.07 -2.04 12.27
CA GLY A 681 -42.25 -0.60 12.52
C GLY A 681 -43.57 -0.28 13.23
N ASN A 682 -44.18 0.87 12.91
CA ASN A 682 -45.53 1.21 13.37
C ASN A 682 -46.62 0.82 12.34
N GLU A 683 -46.22 0.27 11.19
CA GLU A 683 -47.10 0.05 10.04
C GLU A 683 -47.80 -1.31 10.07
N PHE A 684 -47.17 -2.34 10.65
CA PHE A 684 -47.69 -3.71 10.55
C PHE A 684 -47.50 -4.52 11.83
N VAL A 685 -48.63 -4.98 12.39
CA VAL A 685 -48.65 -5.90 13.53
C VAL A 685 -49.62 -7.04 13.23
N MET A 686 -49.14 -8.28 13.31
CA MET A 686 -49.97 -9.46 13.10
C MET A 686 -49.59 -10.60 14.05
N THR A 687 -50.59 -11.28 14.60
CA THR A 687 -50.42 -12.43 15.49
C THR A 687 -51.08 -13.66 14.88
N LYS A 688 -50.41 -14.81 14.97
CA LYS A 688 -50.96 -16.10 14.56
C LYS A 688 -50.70 -17.18 15.61
N LYS A 689 -51.55 -18.19 15.61
CA LYS A 689 -51.52 -19.34 16.52
C LYS A 689 -50.71 -20.49 15.90
N MET A 690 -49.93 -21.20 16.72
CA MET A 690 -49.26 -22.45 16.35
C MET A 690 -49.47 -23.52 17.44
N ILE A 691 -49.39 -24.79 17.05
CA ILE A 691 -49.61 -25.94 17.94
C ILE A 691 -48.36 -26.82 17.92
N LEU A 692 -47.69 -26.96 19.06
CA LEU A 692 -46.59 -27.91 19.25
C LEU A 692 -47.15 -29.26 19.70
N VAL A 693 -46.77 -30.33 19.01
CA VAL A 693 -47.09 -31.71 19.39
C VAL A 693 -45.77 -32.44 19.58
N LYS A 694 -45.39 -32.72 20.82
CA LYS A 694 -44.17 -33.45 21.15
C LYS A 694 -44.40 -34.95 21.17
#